data_AF-A0A2N2YNA8-F1
#
_entry.id   AF-A0A2N2YNA8-F1
#
_cell.length_a   1.000
_cell.length_b   1.000
_cell.length_c   1.000
_cell.angle_alpha   90.00
_cell.angle_beta   90.00
_cell.angle_gamma   90.00
#
_symmetry.space_group_name_H-M   'P 1'
#
loop_
_entity.id
_entity.type
_entity.pdbx_description
1 polymer ?
#
loop_
_entity_poly.entity_id
_entity_poly.type
_entity_poly.pdbx_seq_one_letter_code
_entity_poly.pdbx_strand_id
1 'polypeptide(L)'
;MMKTTLLGLLLLLFISNGALAQQPKATDGELLVQLSRNTSIEQLMDQVGEVGVVNYQSVSARFQIFLLFFNESKTSRQELLSTLLNHEGVVNAQPNHLVTERESDETCLPDDPFFFSSQWSLLNTGQGGGLPGADIDASSAWDLTTGGITALGDTIIIAIVDGGSDLNHEDINFWKNRFEIPNNNIDDDLNGYVDDINGWNAYNHNGNIPLYNHGIHVTGIAAAIGNNGLGVTGINWGTKVMPVAGSSTTEATVVEALSYVFTQRERYNLTDGAEGAFVVADNCSFGVDNGNPQNFPIWEAMYDSLGQIGVLSIAATANQNWNIDVVGDVPTAFTTPYMISVTNTTKQDIKYQSAGYGKTTIDLGAPGSIIMSCRINNAYGTSSGTSMATPHVTGAVALLYAAADSTFMINYKNDPATGAISMKEAILNGVDHLPALDTLTVTGGRLNVFNSIKQIYLGPIIHLDPCAVADSIEPNKIKTQNLILTNTGSSELNFSLEIDDQPSWISTSASGYQVQAASEAVIQLTFNSSGLNLGTYSCVLRIQSNLLPEKLVPVTLIVDTHVGYAETRFGALIQFYPNPFTNSIKAELSQQNDTRLRLEIFNQLGTVLFQKDINPQNPQLLEWKATGQPSGMYYYRLISGTKEIDHGKIIKQ
;
A
#
# COMPACT_ATOMS: atom_id res chain seq x y z
N MET A 1 50.43 49.19 41.92
CA MET A 1 51.38 48.67 40.93
C MET A 1 50.64 48.45 39.62
N MET A 2 51.33 48.75 38.54
CA MET A 2 50.87 48.96 37.17
C MET A 2 50.62 47.65 36.41
N LYS A 3 49.83 47.75 35.32
CA LYS A 3 49.71 46.88 34.11
C LYS A 3 48.61 45.79 34.12
N THR A 4 47.46 46.02 33.44
CA THR A 4 47.13 45.76 32.00
C THR A 4 47.18 44.26 31.65
N THR A 5 46.16 43.61 31.05
CA THR A 5 45.81 43.72 29.61
C THR A 5 44.48 42.97 29.27
N LEU A 6 43.58 43.68 28.58
CA LEU A 6 42.60 43.33 27.51
C LEU A 6 41.59 42.14 27.54
N LEU A 7 40.31 42.55 27.39
CA LEU A 7 39.25 42.15 26.46
C LEU A 7 38.75 40.70 26.32
N GLY A 8 37.42 40.57 26.42
CA GLY A 8 36.64 39.50 25.80
C GLY A 8 35.18 39.47 26.24
N LEU A 9 34.40 40.49 25.84
CA LEU A 9 32.96 40.58 26.09
C LEU A 9 32.23 39.51 25.23
N LEU A 10 31.74 38.42 25.82
CA LEU A 10 30.90 37.45 25.11
C LEU A 10 29.42 37.82 25.28
N LEU A 11 28.85 38.40 24.22
CA LEU A 11 27.43 38.66 24.06
C LEU A 11 26.73 37.32 23.75
N LEU A 12 25.90 36.81 24.66
CA LEU A 12 25.03 35.66 24.41
C LEU A 12 23.89 36.09 23.48
N LEU A 13 24.02 35.75 22.20
CA LEU A 13 22.98 35.79 21.20
C LEU A 13 21.94 34.69 21.49
N PHE A 14 20.73 35.11 21.86
CA PHE A 14 19.54 34.27 21.74
C PHE A 14 19.28 34.00 20.25
N ILE A 15 19.59 32.79 19.79
CA ILE A 15 19.13 32.30 18.49
C ILE A 15 17.72 31.78 18.71
N SER A 16 16.73 32.56 18.31
CA SER A 16 15.37 32.09 18.06
C SER A 16 15.41 31.14 16.87
N ASN A 17 15.25 29.84 17.10
CA ASN A 17 14.91 28.88 16.05
C ASN A 17 13.47 29.16 15.60
N GLY A 18 13.31 30.10 14.67
CA GLY A 18 12.11 30.17 13.84
C GLY A 18 12.10 28.95 12.92
N ALA A 19 11.04 28.16 12.99
CA ALA A 19 10.77 27.12 12.01
C ALA A 19 10.71 27.76 10.62
N LEU A 20 11.75 27.57 9.81
CA LEU A 20 11.72 27.86 8.38
C LEU A 20 10.77 26.84 7.76
N ALA A 21 9.58 27.30 7.34
CA ALA A 21 8.70 26.51 6.50
C ALA A 21 9.49 26.03 5.27
N GLN A 22 9.58 24.71 5.11
CA GLN A 22 10.29 24.09 4.00
C GLN A 22 9.57 24.47 2.70
N GLN A 23 10.22 25.30 1.87
CA GLN A 23 9.67 25.68 0.57
C GLN A 23 9.51 24.41 -0.29
N PRO A 24 8.42 24.26 -1.06
CA PRO A 24 8.22 23.12 -1.94
C PRO A 24 9.41 22.98 -2.91
N LYS A 25 9.89 21.74 -3.13
CA LYS A 25 11.00 21.50 -4.06
C LYS A 25 10.61 21.91 -5.48
N ALA A 26 11.49 22.63 -6.16
CA ALA A 26 11.33 23.06 -7.55
C ALA A 26 12.56 22.67 -8.36
N THR A 27 12.41 22.51 -9.68
CA THR A 27 13.52 22.21 -10.58
C THR A 27 14.50 23.39 -10.61
N ASP A 28 15.79 23.08 -10.54
CA ASP A 28 16.86 24.07 -10.65
C ASP A 28 16.98 24.58 -12.09
N GLY A 29 17.19 25.89 -12.24
CA GLY A 29 17.26 26.57 -13.54
C GLY A 29 15.93 26.75 -14.28
N GLU A 30 14.78 26.49 -13.66
CA GLU A 30 13.46 26.56 -14.33
C GLU A 30 12.43 27.46 -13.62
N LEU A 31 11.66 28.24 -14.40
CA LEU A 31 10.50 29.02 -13.95
C LEU A 31 9.33 28.91 -14.93
N LEU A 32 8.11 28.85 -14.41
CA LEU A 32 6.90 29.02 -15.22
C LEU A 32 6.51 30.50 -15.27
N VAL A 33 6.17 30.98 -16.47
CA VAL A 33 5.65 32.33 -16.69
C VAL A 33 4.37 32.26 -17.52
N GLN A 34 3.39 33.08 -17.16
CA GLN A 34 2.20 33.32 -17.95
C GLN A 34 2.21 34.74 -18.49
N LEU A 35 2.06 34.91 -19.80
CA LEU A 35 2.08 36.21 -20.46
C LEU A 35 0.67 36.77 -20.71
N SER A 36 0.60 38.09 -20.82
CA SER A 36 -0.58 38.80 -21.29
C SER A 36 -0.70 38.67 -22.82
N ARG A 37 -1.93 38.67 -23.33
CA ARG A 37 -2.25 38.55 -24.76
C ARG A 37 -1.53 39.53 -25.69
N ASN A 38 -1.15 40.70 -25.17
CA ASN A 38 -0.51 41.76 -25.93
C ASN A 38 1.02 41.66 -25.89
N THR A 39 1.57 40.67 -25.19
CA THR A 39 3.00 40.45 -25.03
C THR A 39 3.38 39.13 -25.69
N SER A 40 4.30 39.17 -26.65
CA SER A 40 4.84 37.94 -27.25
C SER A 40 5.98 37.38 -26.39
N ILE A 41 6.23 36.08 -26.48
CA ILE A 41 7.34 35.46 -25.73
C ILE A 41 8.70 35.99 -26.22
N GLU A 42 8.81 36.34 -27.51
CA GLU A 42 10.00 36.96 -28.09
C GLU A 42 10.29 38.33 -27.45
N GLN A 43 9.25 39.15 -27.24
CA GLN A 43 9.39 40.46 -26.56
C GLN A 43 9.86 40.32 -25.11
N LEU A 44 9.39 39.29 -24.39
CA LEU A 44 9.87 39.01 -23.04
C LEU A 44 11.34 38.55 -23.09
N MET A 45 11.67 37.62 -23.99
CA MET A 45 13.01 37.04 -24.13
C MET A 45 14.09 38.08 -24.45
N ASP A 46 13.77 39.11 -25.25
CA ASP A 46 14.69 40.23 -25.53
C ASP A 46 15.11 40.97 -24.24
N GLN A 47 14.25 41.00 -23.22
CA GLN A 47 14.51 41.70 -21.96
C GLN A 47 15.14 40.80 -20.90
N VAL A 48 14.65 39.56 -20.77
CA VAL A 48 15.11 38.63 -19.72
C VAL A 48 16.33 37.81 -20.14
N GLY A 49 16.68 37.82 -21.44
CA GLY A 49 17.88 37.18 -21.97
C GLY A 49 19.17 37.75 -21.39
N GLU A 50 19.24 39.07 -21.20
CA GLU A 50 20.39 39.74 -20.56
C GLU A 50 20.53 39.37 -19.08
N VAL A 51 19.41 39.06 -18.42
CA VAL A 51 19.32 38.69 -17.00
C VAL A 51 19.58 37.19 -16.80
N GLY A 52 19.84 36.42 -17.86
CA GLY A 52 20.33 35.04 -17.77
C GLY A 52 19.31 33.97 -18.14
N VAL A 53 18.14 34.32 -18.67
CA VAL A 53 17.24 33.34 -19.33
C VAL A 53 17.85 32.94 -20.67
N VAL A 54 18.00 31.63 -20.90
CA VAL A 54 18.73 31.08 -22.05
C VAL A 54 17.83 30.41 -23.07
N ASN A 55 16.64 29.95 -22.65
CA ASN A 55 15.70 29.27 -23.53
C ASN A 55 14.28 29.31 -22.96
N TYR A 56 13.29 28.95 -23.79
CA TYR A 56 11.91 28.75 -23.36
C TYR A 56 11.23 27.58 -24.07
N GLN A 57 10.18 27.06 -23.46
CA GLN A 57 9.28 26.05 -24.02
C GLN A 57 7.83 26.51 -23.85
N SER A 58 7.01 26.38 -24.90
CA SER A 58 5.56 26.57 -24.78
C SER A 58 4.96 25.40 -24.01
N VAL A 59 4.41 25.67 -22.82
CA VAL A 59 3.72 24.68 -21.98
C VAL A 59 2.23 24.69 -22.29
N SER A 60 1.66 25.88 -22.48
CA SER A 60 0.28 26.03 -22.96
C SER A 60 0.14 27.23 -23.88
N ALA A 61 0.11 26.94 -25.19
CA ALA A 61 -0.10 27.97 -26.21
C ALA A 61 -1.46 28.68 -26.04
N ARG A 62 -2.51 27.95 -25.62
CA ARG A 62 -3.84 28.50 -25.39
C ARG A 62 -3.85 29.56 -24.28
N PHE A 63 -3.04 29.36 -23.24
CA PHE A 63 -2.97 30.22 -22.05
C PHE A 63 -1.74 31.13 -21.99
N GLN A 64 -0.91 31.13 -23.05
CA GLN A 64 0.38 31.83 -23.09
C GLN A 64 1.26 31.51 -21.87
N ILE A 65 1.31 30.22 -21.50
CA ILE A 65 2.18 29.74 -20.42
C ILE A 65 3.43 29.12 -21.04
N PHE A 66 4.58 29.58 -20.55
CA PHE A 66 5.89 29.15 -20.99
C PHE A 66 6.72 28.69 -19.80
N LEU A 67 7.55 27.68 -20.03
CA LEU A 67 8.63 27.30 -19.14
C LEU A 67 9.89 28.01 -19.61
N LEU A 68 10.52 28.77 -18.73
CA LEU A 68 11.78 29.47 -18.95
C LEU A 68 12.93 28.68 -18.33
N PHE A 69 14.02 28.57 -19.08
CA PHE A 69 15.27 27.99 -18.62
C PHE A 69 16.27 29.12 -18.40
N PHE A 70 16.90 29.21 -17.22
CA PHE A 70 17.85 30.25 -16.89
C PHE A 70 19.14 29.69 -16.29
N ASN A 71 20.23 30.44 -16.45
CA ASN A 71 21.54 30.06 -15.94
C ASN A 71 21.71 30.57 -14.50
N GLU A 72 21.71 29.65 -13.54
CA GLU A 72 21.83 29.98 -12.11
C GLU A 72 23.16 30.63 -11.72
N SER A 73 24.20 30.49 -12.55
CA SER A 73 25.47 31.21 -12.35
C SER A 73 25.38 32.69 -12.75
N LYS A 74 24.31 33.11 -13.45
CA LYS A 74 24.09 34.50 -13.89
C LYS A 74 23.00 35.22 -13.10
N THR A 75 21.96 34.52 -12.66
CA THR A 75 20.90 35.09 -11.82
C THR A 75 20.35 34.04 -10.87
N SER A 76 19.88 34.47 -9.69
CA SER A 76 19.20 33.57 -8.77
C SER A 76 17.72 33.42 -9.14
N ARG A 77 17.11 32.27 -8.78
CA ARG A 77 15.67 32.02 -8.95
C ARG A 77 14.81 33.17 -8.38
N GLN A 78 15.14 33.66 -7.18
CA GLN A 78 14.38 34.72 -6.51
C GLN A 78 14.50 36.08 -7.21
N GLU A 79 15.68 36.41 -7.72
CA GLU A 79 15.93 37.66 -8.44
C GLU A 79 15.23 37.66 -9.81
N LEU A 80 15.32 36.56 -10.54
CA LEU A 80 14.63 36.42 -11.83
C LEU A 80 13.11 36.40 -11.63
N LEU A 81 12.60 35.71 -10.61
CA LEU A 81 11.18 35.70 -10.29
C LEU A 81 10.68 37.11 -9.94
N SER A 82 11.46 37.88 -9.19
CA SER A 82 11.14 39.29 -8.87
C SER A 82 11.13 40.17 -10.12
N THR A 83 12.07 39.96 -11.04
CA THR A 83 12.12 40.66 -12.33
C THR A 83 10.88 40.35 -13.17
N LEU A 84 10.52 39.07 -13.29
CA LEU A 84 9.35 38.63 -14.06
C LEU A 84 8.05 39.17 -13.48
N LEU A 85 7.86 39.14 -12.15
CA LEU A 85 6.64 39.63 -11.50
C LEU A 85 6.47 41.15 -11.61
N ASN A 86 7.53 41.91 -11.91
CA ASN A 86 7.45 43.36 -12.13
C ASN A 86 7.30 43.74 -13.61
N HIS A 87 7.34 42.78 -14.54
CA HIS A 87 7.20 43.03 -15.97
C HIS A 87 5.73 43.23 -16.36
N GLU A 88 5.41 44.32 -17.05
CA GLU A 88 4.01 44.71 -17.39
C GLU A 88 3.25 43.68 -18.22
N GLY A 89 3.98 42.87 -19.00
CA GLY A 89 3.43 41.80 -19.83
C GLY A 89 3.30 40.44 -19.15
N VAL A 90 3.74 40.29 -17.89
CA VAL A 90 3.68 39.04 -17.13
C VAL A 90 2.45 39.05 -16.23
N VAL A 91 1.59 38.03 -16.38
CA VAL A 91 0.38 37.85 -15.57
C VAL A 91 0.70 37.06 -14.30
N ASN A 92 1.47 35.98 -14.43
CA ASN A 92 1.93 35.17 -13.30
C ASN A 92 3.35 34.68 -13.57
N ALA A 93 4.15 34.53 -12.52
CA ALA A 93 5.42 33.82 -12.57
C ALA A 93 5.61 33.01 -11.28
N GLN A 94 6.17 31.81 -11.40
CA GLN A 94 6.42 30.92 -10.26
C GLN A 94 7.54 29.91 -10.55
N PRO A 95 8.14 29.29 -9.51
CA PRO A 95 8.98 28.12 -9.70
C PRO A 95 8.27 26.98 -10.41
N ASN A 96 9.02 26.20 -11.20
CA ASN A 96 8.55 24.93 -11.71
C ASN A 96 8.67 23.87 -10.60
N HIS A 97 7.62 23.73 -9.80
CA HIS A 97 7.63 22.81 -8.66
C HIS A 97 7.62 21.35 -9.12
N LEU A 98 8.33 20.50 -8.39
CA LEU A 98 8.20 19.05 -8.58
C LEU A 98 6.80 18.63 -8.15
N VAL A 99 6.10 17.94 -9.03
CA VAL A 99 4.84 17.26 -8.71
C VAL A 99 5.20 15.82 -8.38
N THR A 100 4.80 15.38 -7.19
CA THR A 100 4.82 13.96 -6.83
C THR A 100 3.43 13.39 -7.06
N GLU A 101 3.37 12.15 -7.54
CA GLU A 101 2.13 11.38 -7.50
C GLU A 101 1.62 11.34 -6.05
N ARG A 102 0.32 11.58 -5.88
CA ARG A 102 -0.36 11.49 -4.60
C ARG A 102 -1.31 10.30 -4.67
N GLU A 103 -0.73 9.11 -4.74
CA GLU A 103 -1.48 7.90 -4.42
C GLU A 103 -1.51 7.79 -2.90
N SER A 104 -2.70 7.96 -2.33
CA SER A 104 -3.00 7.60 -0.94
C SER A 104 -3.54 6.17 -0.91
N ASP A 105 -2.79 5.23 -1.49
CA ASP A 105 -2.97 3.83 -1.17
C ASP A 105 -2.04 3.60 0.02
N GLU A 106 -2.62 3.57 1.22
CA GLU A 106 -1.98 3.14 2.47
C GLU A 106 -1.57 1.66 2.35
N THR A 107 -0.68 1.35 1.41
CA THR A 107 -0.09 0.02 1.26
C THR A 107 0.71 -0.27 2.52
N CYS A 108 0.41 -1.40 3.17
CA CYS A 108 1.11 -1.85 4.36
C CYS A 108 2.52 -2.32 3.97
N LEU A 109 3.42 -1.36 3.74
CA LEU A 109 4.80 -1.63 3.38
C LEU A 109 5.68 -1.67 4.64
N PRO A 110 6.57 -2.67 4.78
CA PRO A 110 7.47 -2.78 5.92
C PRO A 110 8.56 -1.70 5.90
N ASP A 111 9.06 -1.32 7.08
CA ASP A 111 10.19 -0.40 7.26
C ASP A 111 11.57 -1.10 7.23
N ASP A 112 11.59 -2.39 6.93
CA ASP A 112 12.77 -3.27 6.87
C ASP A 112 13.81 -2.78 5.83
N PRO A 113 15.09 -2.58 6.20
CA PRO A 113 16.10 -1.94 5.36
C PRO A 113 16.34 -2.59 3.99
N PHE A 114 16.15 -3.90 3.86
CA PHE A 114 16.39 -4.62 2.59
C PHE A 114 15.15 -4.75 1.70
N PHE A 115 13.96 -4.37 2.17
CA PHE A 115 12.70 -4.58 1.45
C PHE A 115 12.73 -3.97 0.04
N PHE A 116 12.87 -2.64 -0.05
CA PHE A 116 12.85 -1.93 -1.34
C PHE A 116 14.06 -2.23 -2.22
N SER A 117 15.24 -2.43 -1.63
CA SER A 117 16.48 -2.56 -2.40
C SER A 117 16.74 -3.97 -2.92
N SER A 118 16.24 -4.99 -2.23
CA SER A 118 16.75 -6.37 -2.40
C SER A 118 15.71 -7.47 -2.33
N GLN A 119 14.51 -7.23 -1.80
CA GLN A 119 13.43 -8.24 -1.74
C GLN A 119 12.47 -8.13 -2.93
N TRP A 120 13.04 -8.23 -4.14
CA TRP A 120 12.26 -8.18 -5.38
C TRP A 120 11.14 -9.22 -5.44
N SER A 121 11.29 -10.36 -4.77
CA SER A 121 10.27 -11.42 -4.80
C SER A 121 8.97 -11.03 -4.12
N LEU A 122 8.98 -10.00 -3.25
CA LEU A 122 7.83 -9.50 -2.52
C LEU A 122 7.25 -8.23 -3.15
N LEU A 123 8.11 -7.41 -3.76
CA LEU A 123 7.76 -6.21 -4.52
C LEU A 123 8.84 -5.91 -5.56
N ASN A 124 8.55 -6.14 -6.84
CA ASN A 124 9.47 -5.91 -7.94
C ASN A 124 9.11 -4.59 -8.63
N THR A 125 9.92 -3.57 -8.39
CA THR A 125 9.81 -2.25 -9.03
C THR A 125 10.80 -2.11 -10.21
N GLY A 126 11.43 -3.20 -10.62
CA GLY A 126 12.50 -3.23 -11.62
C GLY A 126 13.92 -3.20 -11.01
N GLN A 127 14.04 -3.29 -9.69
CA GLN A 127 15.33 -3.26 -8.99
C GLN A 127 16.26 -4.39 -9.45
N GLY A 128 17.54 -4.04 -9.62
CA GLY A 128 18.54 -4.96 -10.15
C GLY A 128 18.28 -5.47 -11.58
N GLY A 129 17.39 -4.83 -12.36
CA GLY A 129 17.03 -5.28 -13.71
C GLY A 129 15.92 -6.34 -13.73
N GLY A 130 15.02 -6.31 -12.75
CA GLY A 130 13.77 -7.07 -12.78
C GLY A 130 12.75 -6.50 -13.76
N LEU A 131 11.74 -7.32 -14.10
CA LEU A 131 10.52 -6.88 -14.73
C LEU A 131 9.56 -6.40 -13.63
N PRO A 132 9.12 -5.12 -13.62
CA PRO A 132 8.16 -4.66 -12.63
C PRO A 132 6.90 -5.52 -12.58
N GLY A 133 6.43 -5.87 -11.38
CA GLY A 133 5.29 -6.78 -11.16
C GLY A 133 5.60 -8.28 -11.30
N ALA A 134 6.85 -8.67 -11.60
CA ALA A 134 7.31 -10.06 -11.52
C ALA A 134 7.68 -10.42 -10.07
N ASP A 135 6.67 -10.51 -9.20
CA ASP A 135 6.75 -10.76 -7.75
C ASP A 135 5.45 -11.38 -7.21
N ILE A 136 5.38 -11.80 -5.95
CA ILE A 136 4.20 -12.54 -5.48
C ILE A 136 3.00 -11.68 -5.05
N ASP A 137 2.98 -10.37 -5.34
CA ASP A 137 1.98 -9.41 -4.85
C ASP A 137 1.83 -9.42 -3.31
N ALA A 138 2.96 -9.55 -2.59
CA ALA A 138 2.95 -9.60 -1.12
C ALA A 138 2.45 -8.28 -0.50
N SER A 139 2.85 -7.13 -1.07
CA SER A 139 2.41 -5.81 -0.59
C SER A 139 0.90 -5.66 -0.63
N SER A 140 0.26 -6.11 -1.72
CA SER A 140 -1.20 -6.09 -1.85
C SER A 140 -1.88 -7.07 -0.91
N ALA A 141 -1.24 -8.22 -0.61
CA ALA A 141 -1.74 -9.17 0.37
C ALA A 141 -1.70 -8.61 1.81
N TRP A 142 -0.67 -7.83 2.15
CA TRP A 142 -0.52 -7.24 3.49
C TRP A 142 -1.56 -6.18 3.83
N ASP A 143 -2.20 -5.57 2.83
CA ASP A 143 -3.37 -4.72 3.04
C ASP A 143 -4.58 -5.48 3.60
N LEU A 144 -4.60 -6.82 3.45
CA LEU A 144 -5.62 -7.70 4.02
C LEU A 144 -5.18 -8.28 5.36
N THR A 145 -3.96 -8.80 5.44
CA THR A 145 -3.39 -9.35 6.67
C THR A 145 -1.88 -9.51 6.54
N THR A 146 -1.15 -9.33 7.65
CA THR A 146 0.29 -9.57 7.76
C THR A 146 0.62 -10.89 8.46
N GLY A 147 -0.39 -11.71 8.77
CA GLY A 147 -0.22 -13.05 9.34
C GLY A 147 -0.22 -13.11 10.87
N GLY A 148 0.14 -14.27 11.42
CA GLY A 148 0.36 -14.48 12.85
C GLY A 148 -0.77 -15.19 13.60
N ILE A 149 -2.03 -14.79 13.40
CA ILE A 149 -3.18 -15.41 14.07
C ILE A 149 -4.35 -15.64 13.09
N THR A 150 -5.19 -16.63 13.39
CA THR A 150 -6.44 -16.87 12.67
C THR A 150 -7.55 -15.95 13.19
N ALA A 151 -8.69 -15.88 12.47
CA ALA A 151 -9.89 -15.19 12.93
C ALA A 151 -10.51 -15.80 14.22
N LEU A 152 -10.06 -16.98 14.66
CA LEU A 152 -10.46 -17.59 15.93
C LEU A 152 -9.42 -17.37 17.05
N GLY A 153 -8.33 -16.67 16.76
CA GLY A 153 -7.26 -16.36 17.72
C GLY A 153 -6.20 -17.45 17.86
N ASP A 154 -6.22 -18.49 17.01
CA ASP A 154 -5.18 -19.53 17.00
C ASP A 154 -3.86 -18.92 16.49
N THR A 155 -2.74 -19.14 17.20
CA THR A 155 -1.42 -18.69 16.72
C THR A 155 -0.93 -19.59 15.60
N ILE A 156 -0.74 -19.02 14.41
CA ILE A 156 -0.31 -19.76 13.23
C ILE A 156 1.17 -20.13 13.35
N ILE A 157 1.48 -21.40 13.05
CA ILE A 157 2.83 -21.93 13.07
C ILE A 157 3.16 -22.57 11.72
N ILE A 158 4.38 -22.33 11.23
CA ILE A 158 4.96 -23.08 10.11
C ILE A 158 6.10 -23.95 10.62
N ALA A 159 6.17 -25.19 10.15
CA ALA A 159 7.30 -26.07 10.41
C ALA A 159 8.35 -25.92 9.31
N ILE A 160 9.62 -25.71 9.68
CA ILE A 160 10.74 -25.68 8.74
C ILE A 160 11.55 -26.96 8.95
N VAL A 161 11.32 -27.95 8.08
CA VAL A 161 12.07 -29.21 8.09
C VAL A 161 13.33 -29.01 7.26
N ASP A 162 14.47 -28.87 7.92
CA ASP A 162 15.75 -28.56 7.25
C ASP A 162 16.93 -29.17 8.06
N GLY A 163 18.16 -28.69 7.85
CA GLY A 163 19.33 -29.15 8.61
C GLY A 163 19.45 -28.55 10.01
N GLY A 164 18.54 -27.66 10.40
CA GLY A 164 18.57 -26.89 11.63
C GLY A 164 18.24 -25.41 11.40
N SER A 165 18.54 -24.55 12.37
CA SER A 165 18.27 -23.11 12.27
C SER A 165 19.14 -22.32 13.26
N ASP A 166 19.23 -21.00 13.07
CA ASP A 166 19.82 -20.10 14.06
C ASP A 166 18.73 -19.59 15.02
N LEU A 167 18.58 -20.27 16.16
CA LEU A 167 17.55 -19.95 17.16
C LEU A 167 17.70 -18.56 17.81
N ASN A 168 18.85 -17.89 17.61
CA ASN A 168 19.11 -16.56 18.17
C ASN A 168 18.97 -15.44 17.13
N HIS A 169 18.53 -15.75 15.91
CA HIS A 169 18.37 -14.75 14.86
C HIS A 169 17.34 -13.69 15.27
N GLU A 170 17.74 -12.41 15.30
CA GLU A 170 16.91 -11.31 15.82
C GLU A 170 15.62 -11.07 15.03
N ASP A 171 15.62 -11.51 13.77
CA ASP A 171 14.53 -11.28 12.82
C ASP A 171 13.49 -12.41 12.78
N ILE A 172 13.58 -13.42 13.65
CA ILE A 172 12.69 -14.59 13.60
C ILE A 172 11.96 -14.80 14.93
N ASN A 173 10.64 -15.04 14.84
CA ASN A 173 9.82 -15.42 15.97
C ASN A 173 9.65 -16.95 16.07
N PHE A 174 10.52 -17.62 16.83
CA PHE A 174 10.42 -19.07 17.01
C PHE A 174 9.29 -19.47 17.96
N TRP A 175 8.55 -20.51 17.59
CA TRP A 175 7.66 -21.23 18.49
C TRP A 175 8.47 -21.88 19.63
N LYS A 176 7.82 -22.03 20.78
CA LYS A 176 8.37 -22.71 21.95
C LYS A 176 7.36 -23.71 22.48
N ASN A 177 7.80 -24.93 22.78
CA ASN A 177 7.00 -25.84 23.59
C ASN A 177 6.94 -25.28 25.02
N ARG A 178 5.74 -24.92 25.48
CA ARG A 178 5.53 -24.33 26.81
C ARG A 178 5.26 -25.38 27.89
N PHE A 179 5.13 -26.65 27.49
CA PHE A 179 4.84 -27.76 28.39
C PHE A 179 6.11 -28.54 28.80
N GLU A 180 7.26 -28.21 28.21
CA GLU A 180 8.57 -28.70 28.63
C GLU A 180 9.20 -27.82 29.72
N ILE A 181 9.86 -28.46 30.69
CA ILE A 181 10.73 -27.79 31.66
C ILE A 181 12.17 -27.84 31.14
N PRO A 182 12.80 -26.69 30.85
CA PRO A 182 14.07 -26.70 30.15
C PRO A 182 15.22 -27.47 30.81
N ASN A 183 15.80 -28.42 30.07
CA ASN A 183 17.02 -29.15 30.39
C ASN A 183 16.91 -30.07 31.62
N ASN A 184 15.74 -30.65 31.87
CA ASN A 184 15.55 -31.62 32.95
C ASN A 184 15.76 -33.08 32.49
N ASN A 185 15.93 -33.33 31.18
CA ASN A 185 16.00 -34.65 30.54
C ASN A 185 14.76 -35.53 30.78
N ILE A 186 13.59 -34.91 30.87
CA ILE A 186 12.29 -35.56 31.02
C ILE A 186 11.42 -35.07 29.87
N ASP A 187 10.59 -35.97 29.33
CA ASP A 187 9.48 -35.63 28.45
C ASP A 187 8.32 -35.23 29.36
N ASP A 188 8.17 -33.93 29.62
CA ASP A 188 7.24 -33.40 30.64
C ASP A 188 5.79 -33.39 30.13
N ASP A 189 5.62 -33.20 28.81
CA ASP A 189 4.31 -33.18 28.17
C ASP A 189 3.86 -34.56 27.64
N LEU A 190 4.72 -35.58 27.79
CA LEU A 190 4.51 -36.97 27.39
C LEU A 190 4.21 -37.12 25.89
N ASN A 191 4.83 -36.29 25.05
CA ASN A 191 4.67 -36.32 23.60
C ASN A 191 5.66 -37.29 22.90
N GLY A 192 6.59 -37.89 23.66
CA GLY A 192 7.62 -38.80 23.15
C GLY A 192 8.96 -38.13 22.82
N TYR A 193 9.08 -36.81 23.02
CA TYR A 193 10.20 -35.97 22.61
C TYR A 193 10.76 -35.19 23.81
N VAL A 194 11.80 -35.74 24.43
CA VAL A 194 12.46 -35.13 25.61
C VAL A 194 13.07 -33.76 25.28
N ASP A 195 12.77 -32.75 26.11
CA ASP A 195 13.34 -31.39 26.07
C ASP A 195 13.17 -30.68 24.69
N ASP A 196 12.09 -30.93 23.96
CA ASP A 196 11.76 -30.37 22.62
C ASP A 196 11.32 -28.88 22.61
N ILE A 197 11.84 -28.09 23.55
CA ILE A 197 11.46 -26.71 23.85
C ILE A 197 11.50 -25.80 22.62
N ASN A 198 12.47 -26.02 21.73
CA ASN A 198 12.73 -25.17 20.57
C ASN A 198 12.39 -25.85 19.24
N GLY A 199 11.76 -27.02 19.27
CA GLY A 199 11.63 -27.92 18.13
C GLY A 199 12.44 -29.20 18.32
N TRP A 200 12.53 -30.00 17.26
CA TRP A 200 13.13 -31.33 17.31
C TRP A 200 14.33 -31.50 16.39
N ASN A 201 15.34 -32.24 16.85
CA ASN A 201 16.49 -32.69 16.07
C ASN A 201 16.43 -34.21 15.87
N ALA A 202 15.87 -34.61 14.73
CA ALA A 202 15.75 -36.01 14.31
C ALA A 202 17.11 -36.67 13.98
N TYR A 203 18.18 -35.89 13.76
CA TYR A 203 19.51 -36.49 13.56
C TYR A 203 20.07 -37.12 14.83
N ASN A 204 19.74 -36.54 15.99
CA ASN A 204 20.32 -36.91 17.28
C ASN A 204 19.25 -37.27 18.34
N HIS A 205 17.99 -37.32 17.94
CA HIS A 205 16.83 -37.65 18.77
C HIS A 205 16.75 -36.80 20.06
N ASN A 206 16.81 -35.46 19.93
CA ASN A 206 16.72 -34.53 21.05
C ASN A 206 16.22 -33.13 20.63
N GLY A 207 15.95 -32.25 21.61
CA GLY A 207 15.56 -30.85 21.35
C GLY A 207 16.68 -29.87 20.97
N ASN A 208 17.91 -30.33 20.72
CA ASN A 208 19.03 -29.45 20.37
C ASN A 208 19.11 -29.19 18.86
N ILE A 209 18.55 -28.07 18.42
CA ILE A 209 18.56 -27.66 17.01
C ILE A 209 19.97 -27.23 16.56
N PRO A 210 20.56 -27.88 15.52
CA PRO A 210 21.86 -27.48 14.99
C PRO A 210 21.81 -26.09 14.34
N LEU A 211 22.90 -25.33 14.46
CA LEU A 211 23.08 -24.10 13.70
C LEU A 211 23.24 -24.44 12.22
N TYR A 212 22.31 -23.98 11.37
CA TYR A 212 22.34 -24.31 9.94
C TYR A 212 21.90 -23.15 9.07
N ASN A 213 22.75 -22.79 8.10
CA ASN A 213 22.52 -21.59 7.30
C ASN A 213 21.38 -21.74 6.28
N HIS A 214 21.18 -22.94 5.71
CA HIS A 214 20.12 -23.13 4.73
C HIS A 214 18.74 -23.00 5.39
N GLY A 215 18.55 -23.66 6.55
CA GLY A 215 17.32 -23.60 7.33
C GLY A 215 16.93 -22.20 7.79
N ILE A 216 17.88 -21.40 8.30
CA ILE A 216 17.56 -20.00 8.68
C ILE A 216 17.25 -19.13 7.45
N HIS A 217 17.84 -19.40 6.29
CA HIS A 217 17.59 -18.65 5.06
C HIS A 217 16.16 -18.91 4.54
N VAL A 218 15.71 -20.16 4.50
CA VAL A 218 14.32 -20.47 4.13
C VAL A 218 13.32 -19.97 5.17
N THR A 219 13.69 -20.01 6.46
CA THR A 219 12.88 -19.47 7.56
C THR A 219 12.60 -17.98 7.36
N GLY A 220 13.64 -17.18 7.05
CA GLY A 220 13.49 -15.75 6.85
C GLY A 220 12.62 -15.38 5.65
N ILE A 221 12.61 -16.21 4.60
CA ILE A 221 11.72 -15.99 3.45
C ILE A 221 10.27 -16.15 3.91
N ALA A 222 9.94 -17.25 4.58
CA ALA A 222 8.56 -17.53 4.96
C ALA A 222 8.02 -16.59 6.06
N ALA A 223 8.84 -16.24 7.06
CA ALA A 223 8.38 -15.64 8.31
C ALA A 223 9.41 -14.80 9.08
N ALA A 224 10.32 -14.07 8.40
CA ALA A 224 11.02 -12.98 9.10
C ALA A 224 10.03 -11.90 9.57
N ILE A 225 10.29 -11.32 10.73
CA ILE A 225 9.41 -10.36 11.39
C ILE A 225 9.42 -9.06 10.59
N GLY A 226 8.34 -8.80 9.84
CA GLY A 226 8.20 -7.55 9.11
C GLY A 226 7.89 -6.36 10.02
N ASN A 227 8.27 -5.18 9.53
CA ASN A 227 8.03 -3.87 10.12
C ASN A 227 8.62 -3.69 11.53
N ASN A 228 9.83 -4.20 11.73
CA ASN A 228 10.60 -4.10 12.97
C ASN A 228 11.85 -3.21 12.84
N GLY A 229 12.07 -2.57 11.68
CA GLY A 229 13.24 -1.75 11.36
C GLY A 229 14.56 -2.52 11.20
N LEU A 230 14.51 -3.84 11.09
CA LEU A 230 15.68 -4.72 10.93
C LEU A 230 15.61 -5.46 9.59
N GLY A 231 16.78 -5.86 9.09
CA GLY A 231 16.89 -6.91 8.08
C GLY A 231 15.88 -6.91 6.93
N VAL A 232 15.14 -8.03 6.89
CA VAL A 232 14.25 -8.45 5.82
C VAL A 232 12.88 -8.78 6.40
N THR A 233 11.83 -8.62 5.60
CA THR A 233 10.50 -9.11 5.95
C THR A 233 10.25 -10.50 5.36
N GLY A 234 9.57 -11.38 6.08
CA GLY A 234 9.01 -12.60 5.51
C GLY A 234 7.69 -12.34 4.79
N ILE A 235 7.10 -13.40 4.20
CA ILE A 235 5.70 -13.35 3.72
C ILE A 235 4.75 -13.10 4.90
N ASN A 236 5.07 -13.63 6.09
CA ASN A 236 4.31 -13.42 7.32
C ASN A 236 5.14 -12.62 8.32
N TRP A 237 4.57 -11.56 8.89
CA TRP A 237 5.26 -10.70 9.85
C TRP A 237 5.10 -11.18 11.30
N GLY A 238 4.01 -11.90 11.59
CA GLY A 238 3.66 -12.35 12.94
C GLY A 238 3.65 -13.87 13.18
N THR A 239 3.85 -14.68 12.14
CA THR A 239 3.77 -16.15 12.22
C THR A 239 4.95 -16.73 12.98
N LYS A 240 4.69 -17.77 13.79
CA LYS A 240 5.76 -18.45 14.54
C LYS A 240 6.37 -19.58 13.74
N VAL A 241 7.65 -19.84 13.98
CA VAL A 241 8.40 -20.88 13.27
C VAL A 241 8.76 -22.02 14.21
N MET A 242 8.42 -23.24 13.81
CA MET A 242 8.89 -24.48 14.45
C MET A 242 10.05 -25.07 13.63
N PRO A 243 11.30 -24.93 14.06
CA PRO A 243 12.42 -25.55 13.36
C PRO A 243 12.48 -27.05 13.67
N VAL A 244 12.63 -27.87 12.64
CA VAL A 244 12.78 -29.32 12.77
C VAL A 244 14.01 -29.74 11.98
N ALA A 245 15.06 -30.19 12.67
CA ALA A 245 16.29 -30.63 12.04
C ALA A 245 16.15 -32.10 11.63
N GLY A 246 16.05 -32.37 10.34
CA GLY A 246 15.81 -33.73 9.85
C GLY A 246 15.76 -33.90 8.33
N SER A 247 16.43 -33.02 7.58
CA SER A 247 16.56 -33.13 6.12
C SER A 247 17.80 -33.93 5.66
N SER A 248 17.89 -34.28 4.37
CA SER A 248 19.14 -34.61 3.66
C SER A 248 20.07 -35.68 4.26
N THR A 249 19.52 -36.67 4.97
CA THR A 249 20.28 -37.85 5.44
C THR A 249 19.62 -39.16 5.00
N THR A 250 18.79 -39.76 5.85
CA THR A 250 18.08 -41.01 5.57
C THR A 250 16.57 -40.78 5.56
N GLU A 251 15.83 -41.61 4.84
CA GLU A 251 14.36 -41.59 4.87
C GLU A 251 13.81 -41.71 6.30
N ALA A 252 14.43 -42.54 7.16
CA ALA A 252 14.04 -42.67 8.56
C ALA A 252 14.10 -41.33 9.34
N THR A 253 15.13 -40.52 9.08
CA THR A 253 15.29 -39.20 9.72
C THR A 253 14.19 -38.24 9.26
N VAL A 254 13.85 -38.27 7.96
CA VAL A 254 12.77 -37.45 7.41
C VAL A 254 11.42 -37.86 8.02
N VAL A 255 11.15 -39.17 8.09
CA VAL A 255 9.91 -39.70 8.68
C VAL A 255 9.79 -39.29 10.15
N GLU A 256 10.88 -39.35 10.93
CA GLU A 256 10.88 -38.89 12.33
C GLU A 256 10.61 -37.38 12.44
N ALA A 257 11.24 -36.57 11.59
CA ALA A 257 11.00 -35.14 11.55
C ALA A 257 9.54 -34.79 11.25
N LEU A 258 8.94 -35.46 10.26
CA LEU A 258 7.52 -35.29 9.93
C LEU A 258 6.60 -35.82 11.03
N SER A 259 6.99 -36.90 11.72
CA SER A 259 6.26 -37.45 12.87
C SER A 259 6.20 -36.45 14.03
N TYR A 260 7.26 -35.67 14.26
CA TYR A 260 7.26 -34.62 15.25
C TYR A 260 6.25 -33.51 14.93
N VAL A 261 6.24 -33.05 13.66
CA VAL A 261 5.24 -32.06 13.19
C VAL A 261 3.82 -32.59 13.35
N PHE A 262 3.59 -33.85 12.98
CA PHE A 262 2.30 -34.53 13.14
C PHE A 262 1.87 -34.54 14.61
N THR A 263 2.77 -34.97 15.51
CA THR A 263 2.49 -35.07 16.95
C THR A 263 2.06 -33.73 17.53
N GLN A 264 2.81 -32.66 17.24
CA GLN A 264 2.48 -31.33 17.75
C GLN A 264 1.14 -30.82 17.23
N ARG A 265 0.82 -31.10 15.95
CA ARG A 265 -0.45 -30.69 15.37
C ARG A 265 -1.63 -31.53 15.83
N GLU A 266 -1.45 -32.84 16.00
CA GLU A 266 -2.49 -33.74 16.51
C GLU A 266 -2.89 -33.34 17.93
N ARG A 267 -1.91 -33.10 18.81
CA ARG A 267 -2.17 -32.62 20.18
C ARG A 267 -2.94 -31.31 20.21
N TYR A 268 -2.60 -30.39 19.31
CA TYR A 268 -3.36 -29.16 19.14
C TYR A 268 -4.83 -29.44 18.83
N ASN A 269 -5.09 -30.27 17.81
CA ASN A 269 -6.45 -30.59 17.39
C ASN A 269 -7.23 -31.32 18.50
N LEU A 270 -6.60 -32.25 19.21
CA LEU A 270 -7.23 -33.05 20.28
C LEU A 270 -7.55 -32.23 21.53
N THR A 271 -6.81 -31.15 21.78
CA THR A 271 -6.93 -30.33 22.99
C THR A 271 -7.52 -28.94 22.74
N ASP A 272 -7.98 -28.69 21.50
CA ASP A 272 -8.42 -27.37 21.02
C ASP A 272 -7.43 -26.25 21.38
N GLY A 273 -6.15 -26.54 21.14
CA GLY A 273 -5.05 -25.60 21.34
C GLY A 273 -4.60 -25.37 22.77
N ALA A 274 -5.08 -26.17 23.74
CA ALA A 274 -4.51 -26.15 25.08
C ALA A 274 -3.05 -26.65 25.08
N GLU A 275 -2.72 -27.64 24.24
CA GLU A 275 -1.39 -28.23 24.09
C GLU A 275 -0.97 -28.29 22.61
N GLY A 276 0.31 -28.56 22.34
CA GLY A 276 0.81 -28.70 20.96
C GLY A 276 0.92 -27.39 20.19
N ALA A 277 0.80 -27.47 18.87
CA ALA A 277 1.02 -26.36 17.94
C ALA A 277 0.05 -26.38 16.75
N PHE A 278 -0.54 -25.22 16.43
CA PHE A 278 -1.35 -25.05 15.21
C PHE A 278 -0.47 -24.92 13.97
N VAL A 279 0.25 -25.99 13.63
CA VAL A 279 1.06 -26.06 12.41
C VAL A 279 0.13 -26.12 11.21
N VAL A 280 0.26 -25.21 10.26
CA VAL A 280 -0.60 -25.17 9.06
C VAL A 280 0.11 -25.63 7.78
N ALA A 281 1.45 -25.54 7.78
CA ALA A 281 2.27 -25.99 6.68
C ALA A 281 3.67 -26.38 7.15
N ASP A 282 4.29 -27.32 6.44
CA ASP A 282 5.71 -27.62 6.54
C ASP A 282 6.47 -27.29 5.24
N ASN A 283 7.66 -26.71 5.38
CA ASN A 283 8.57 -26.43 4.28
C ASN A 283 9.59 -27.58 4.13
N CYS A 284 9.52 -28.28 3.00
CA CYS A 284 10.42 -29.37 2.61
C CYS A 284 11.34 -28.93 1.46
N SER A 285 12.43 -28.23 1.77
CA SER A 285 13.41 -27.76 0.77
C SER A 285 14.53 -28.78 0.47
N PHE A 286 14.17 -30.07 0.38
CA PHE A 286 15.07 -31.21 0.19
C PHE A 286 14.37 -32.37 -0.54
N GLY A 287 15.13 -33.32 -1.07
CA GLY A 287 14.59 -34.47 -1.79
C GLY A 287 15.62 -35.51 -2.21
N VAL A 288 15.16 -36.50 -2.98
CA VAL A 288 15.92 -37.55 -3.64
C VAL A 288 15.73 -37.42 -5.15
N ASP A 289 16.74 -36.85 -5.79
CA ASP A 289 16.85 -36.70 -7.24
C ASP A 289 16.66 -38.05 -7.97
N ASN A 290 15.86 -38.07 -9.04
CA ASN A 290 15.52 -39.29 -9.80
C ASN A 290 14.89 -40.41 -8.94
N GLY A 291 14.28 -40.05 -7.81
CA GLY A 291 13.55 -40.97 -6.95
C GLY A 291 12.28 -41.49 -7.63
N ASN A 292 12.00 -42.78 -7.49
CA ASN A 292 10.71 -43.36 -7.87
C ASN A 292 9.78 -43.39 -6.64
N PRO A 293 8.68 -42.61 -6.62
CA PRO A 293 7.67 -42.58 -5.55
C PRO A 293 7.29 -43.94 -4.97
N GLN A 294 7.15 -44.95 -5.83
CA GLN A 294 6.72 -46.31 -5.44
C GLN A 294 7.69 -47.01 -4.48
N ASN A 295 8.92 -46.51 -4.36
CA ASN A 295 9.92 -47.04 -3.43
C ASN A 295 9.89 -46.36 -2.05
N PHE A 296 9.10 -45.30 -1.85
CA PHE A 296 9.04 -44.51 -0.62
C PHE A 296 7.61 -44.40 -0.04
N PRO A 297 6.83 -45.50 0.02
CA PRO A 297 5.41 -45.43 0.42
C PRO A 297 5.20 -44.98 1.87
N ILE A 298 6.19 -45.16 2.75
CA ILE A 298 6.11 -44.71 4.15
C ILE A 298 6.23 -43.18 4.20
N TRP A 299 7.19 -42.60 3.48
CA TRP A 299 7.36 -41.16 3.42
C TRP A 299 6.14 -40.49 2.78
N GLU A 300 5.62 -41.01 1.66
CA GLU A 300 4.38 -40.46 1.06
C GLU A 300 3.20 -40.50 2.05
N ALA A 301 3.03 -41.60 2.79
CA ALA A 301 1.98 -41.75 3.79
C ALA A 301 2.10 -40.76 4.97
N MET A 302 3.31 -40.26 5.27
CA MET A 302 3.48 -39.20 6.28
C MET A 302 2.87 -37.88 5.82
N TYR A 303 3.00 -37.53 4.55
CA TYR A 303 2.35 -36.34 3.99
C TYR A 303 0.84 -36.49 3.93
N ASP A 304 0.33 -37.69 3.61
CA ASP A 304 -1.10 -37.98 3.73
C ASP A 304 -1.60 -37.80 5.16
N SER A 305 -0.85 -38.31 6.15
CA SER A 305 -1.21 -38.23 7.57
C SER A 305 -1.22 -36.79 8.08
N LEU A 306 -0.21 -36.00 7.73
CA LEU A 306 -0.15 -34.55 7.99
C LEU A 306 -1.34 -33.82 7.37
N GLY A 307 -1.66 -34.15 6.12
CA GLY A 307 -2.81 -33.65 5.40
C GLY A 307 -4.14 -33.93 6.09
N GLN A 308 -4.34 -35.15 6.60
CA GLN A 308 -5.56 -35.53 7.32
C GLN A 308 -5.83 -34.66 8.56
N ILE A 309 -4.79 -34.13 9.20
CA ILE A 309 -4.91 -33.26 10.38
C ILE A 309 -4.75 -31.76 10.04
N GLY A 310 -4.70 -31.42 8.75
CA GLY A 310 -4.79 -30.08 8.22
C GLY A 310 -3.46 -29.38 7.91
N VAL A 311 -2.35 -30.11 7.81
CA VAL A 311 -1.02 -29.57 7.45
C VAL A 311 -0.75 -29.80 5.97
N LEU A 312 -0.41 -28.74 5.24
CA LEU A 312 0.05 -28.85 3.85
C LEU A 312 1.59 -28.93 3.76
N SER A 313 2.08 -29.82 2.91
CA SER A 313 3.52 -29.99 2.71
C SER A 313 4.01 -29.36 1.43
N ILE A 314 4.96 -28.44 1.55
CA ILE A 314 5.44 -27.66 0.42
C ILE A 314 6.82 -28.16 0.04
N ALA A 315 6.99 -28.66 -1.18
CA ALA A 315 8.19 -29.38 -1.58
C ALA A 315 8.95 -28.69 -2.71
N ALA A 316 10.27 -28.54 -2.53
CA ALA A 316 11.18 -28.09 -3.58
C ALA A 316 11.47 -29.23 -4.57
N THR A 317 11.36 -28.98 -5.87
CA THR A 317 11.85 -29.93 -6.88
C THR A 317 13.37 -29.85 -7.08
N ALA A 318 13.95 -30.76 -7.87
CA ALA A 318 15.37 -30.82 -8.14
C ALA A 318 15.96 -29.50 -8.67
N ASN A 319 17.19 -29.18 -8.28
CA ASN A 319 17.97 -28.05 -8.83
C ASN A 319 18.76 -28.47 -10.08
N GLN A 320 18.14 -29.30 -10.92
CA GLN A 320 18.61 -29.67 -12.25
C GLN A 320 17.49 -29.42 -13.27
N ASN A 321 17.85 -29.04 -14.50
CA ASN A 321 16.86 -28.79 -15.56
C ASN A 321 16.30 -30.10 -16.13
N TRP A 322 15.62 -30.86 -15.29
CA TRP A 322 15.04 -32.15 -15.60
C TRP A 322 13.52 -32.07 -15.68
N ASN A 323 12.96 -32.86 -16.60
CA ASN A 323 11.53 -33.12 -16.63
C ASN A 323 11.21 -34.24 -15.61
N ILE A 324 10.64 -33.86 -14.48
CA ILE A 324 10.29 -34.74 -13.37
C ILE A 324 9.23 -35.77 -13.75
N ASP A 325 8.34 -35.44 -14.69
CA ASP A 325 7.37 -36.40 -15.24
C ASP A 325 8.06 -37.62 -15.89
N VAL A 326 9.34 -37.48 -16.27
CA VAL A 326 10.13 -38.52 -16.94
C VAL A 326 11.15 -39.16 -16.00
N VAL A 327 11.90 -38.35 -15.25
CA VAL A 327 13.04 -38.85 -14.47
C VAL A 327 12.66 -39.22 -13.03
N GLY A 328 11.54 -38.72 -12.53
CA GLY A 328 11.12 -38.86 -11.13
C GLY A 328 11.84 -37.92 -10.18
N ASP A 329 11.22 -37.68 -9.04
CA ASP A 329 11.76 -36.91 -7.92
C ASP A 329 10.97 -37.28 -6.66
N VAL A 330 11.62 -37.31 -5.51
CA VAL A 330 10.95 -37.46 -4.23
C VAL A 330 11.31 -36.28 -3.35
N PRO A 331 10.34 -35.54 -2.78
CA PRO A 331 8.93 -35.91 -2.72
C PRO A 331 8.07 -35.35 -3.87
N THR A 332 8.59 -34.54 -4.80
CA THR A 332 7.70 -33.78 -5.71
C THR A 332 6.93 -34.62 -6.74
N ALA A 333 7.29 -35.90 -6.97
CA ALA A 333 6.49 -36.82 -7.77
C ALA A 333 5.54 -37.71 -6.95
N PHE A 334 5.43 -37.51 -5.62
CA PHE A 334 4.39 -38.13 -4.82
C PHE A 334 3.00 -37.70 -5.30
N THR A 335 2.02 -38.59 -5.12
CA THR A 335 0.63 -38.44 -5.59
C THR A 335 -0.32 -37.95 -4.50
N THR A 336 0.18 -37.78 -3.27
CA THR A 336 -0.59 -37.19 -2.16
C THR A 336 -1.25 -35.87 -2.57
N PRO A 337 -2.54 -35.67 -2.28
CA PRO A 337 -3.21 -34.42 -2.62
C PRO A 337 -2.77 -33.27 -1.70
N TYR A 338 -2.10 -33.54 -0.57
CA TYR A 338 -1.73 -32.56 0.45
C TYR A 338 -0.36 -31.92 0.24
N MET A 339 0.27 -32.16 -0.91
CA MET A 339 1.53 -31.53 -1.28
C MET A 339 1.35 -30.39 -2.29
N ILE A 340 2.16 -29.34 -2.19
CA ILE A 340 2.38 -28.38 -3.28
C ILE A 340 3.83 -28.47 -3.74
N SER A 341 4.05 -28.87 -4.99
CA SER A 341 5.38 -29.00 -5.58
C SER A 341 5.80 -27.74 -6.34
N VAL A 342 7.00 -27.25 -6.06
CA VAL A 342 7.41 -25.87 -6.42
C VAL A 342 8.66 -25.88 -7.31
N THR A 343 8.57 -25.22 -8.47
CA THR A 343 9.73 -24.83 -9.29
C THR A 343 10.15 -23.37 -9.03
N ASN A 344 11.31 -22.98 -9.53
CA ASN A 344 11.92 -21.68 -9.28
C ASN A 344 11.74 -20.73 -10.48
N THR A 345 11.23 -19.53 -10.22
CA THR A 345 11.16 -18.42 -11.19
C THR A 345 12.17 -17.31 -10.87
N THR A 346 12.51 -16.53 -11.90
CA THR A 346 13.38 -15.36 -11.78
C THR A 346 12.57 -14.07 -11.71
N LYS A 347 13.24 -12.97 -11.39
CA LYS A 347 12.70 -11.60 -11.42
C LYS A 347 12.30 -11.09 -12.81
N GLN A 348 12.30 -11.95 -13.82
CA GLN A 348 11.81 -11.70 -15.17
C GLN A 348 10.63 -12.62 -15.55
N ASP A 349 10.03 -13.31 -14.57
CA ASP A 349 8.89 -14.21 -14.79
C ASP A 349 9.14 -15.34 -15.78
N ILE A 350 10.33 -15.91 -15.71
CA ILE A 350 10.70 -17.13 -16.42
C ILE A 350 11.18 -18.19 -15.44
N LYS A 351 11.04 -19.47 -15.79
CA LYS A 351 11.64 -20.56 -15.02
C LYS A 351 13.16 -20.38 -14.98
N TYR A 352 13.75 -20.52 -13.80
CA TYR A 352 15.20 -20.54 -13.66
C TYR A 352 15.79 -21.72 -14.45
N GLN A 353 16.88 -21.45 -15.17
CA GLN A 353 17.42 -22.38 -16.17
C GLN A 353 17.78 -23.75 -15.58
N SER A 354 18.17 -23.81 -14.31
CA SER A 354 18.59 -25.04 -13.63
C SER A 354 17.49 -25.69 -12.80
N ALA A 355 16.28 -25.15 -12.75
CA ALA A 355 15.20 -25.72 -11.93
C ALA A 355 14.50 -26.90 -12.62
N GLY A 356 14.14 -27.93 -11.87
CA GLY A 356 13.28 -29.02 -12.33
C GLY A 356 11.89 -28.51 -12.74
N TYR A 357 11.20 -29.28 -13.56
CA TYR A 357 9.87 -28.95 -14.05
C TYR A 357 9.09 -30.22 -14.40
N GLY A 358 7.77 -30.14 -14.51
CA GLY A 358 6.92 -31.26 -14.86
C GLY A 358 5.49 -30.79 -15.01
N LYS A 359 4.88 -31.10 -16.16
CA LYS A 359 3.51 -30.69 -16.49
C LYS A 359 2.46 -31.38 -15.61
N THR A 360 2.80 -32.54 -15.03
CA THR A 360 1.89 -33.29 -14.17
C THR A 360 2.36 -33.42 -12.73
N THR A 361 3.67 -33.26 -12.49
CA THR A 361 4.29 -33.45 -11.17
C THR A 361 4.58 -32.15 -10.44
N ILE A 362 4.78 -31.03 -11.15
CA ILE A 362 5.13 -29.74 -10.53
C ILE A 362 3.95 -28.77 -10.62
N ASP A 363 3.42 -28.35 -9.48
CA ASP A 363 2.19 -27.58 -9.40
C ASP A 363 2.35 -26.15 -9.95
N LEU A 364 3.34 -25.40 -9.45
CA LEU A 364 3.52 -23.98 -9.75
C LEU A 364 4.98 -23.51 -9.64
N GLY A 365 5.25 -22.31 -10.17
CA GLY A 365 6.53 -21.61 -9.97
C GLY A 365 6.48 -20.56 -8.86
N ALA A 366 7.57 -20.36 -8.13
CA ALA A 366 7.69 -19.25 -7.19
C ALA A 366 9.10 -18.62 -7.22
N PRO A 367 9.28 -17.36 -6.81
CA PRO A 367 10.58 -16.70 -6.81
C PRO A 367 11.64 -17.47 -6.03
N GLY A 368 12.70 -17.93 -6.71
CA GLY A 368 13.79 -18.68 -6.06
C GLY A 368 15.18 -18.26 -6.52
N SER A 369 15.31 -17.17 -7.28
CA SER A 369 16.58 -16.76 -7.89
C SER A 369 17.08 -15.44 -7.34
N ILE A 370 18.24 -15.44 -6.65
CA ILE A 370 18.81 -14.27 -6.00
C ILE A 370 17.81 -13.69 -4.98
N ILE A 371 17.45 -14.52 -3.99
CA ILE A 371 16.50 -14.18 -2.94
C ILE A 371 17.26 -13.74 -1.70
N MET A 372 17.05 -12.49 -1.28
CA MET A 372 17.57 -11.93 -0.04
C MET A 372 16.81 -12.50 1.17
N SER A 373 17.54 -13.00 2.17
CA SER A 373 16.96 -13.50 3.43
C SER A 373 18.00 -13.57 4.55
N CYS A 374 17.58 -14.04 5.72
CA CYS A 374 18.38 -14.28 6.93
C CYS A 374 19.56 -15.25 6.70
N ARG A 375 20.61 -15.08 7.49
CA ARG A 375 21.83 -15.89 7.56
C ARG A 375 22.22 -16.04 9.02
N ILE A 376 23.03 -17.06 9.31
CA ILE A 376 23.52 -17.30 10.68
C ILE A 376 24.25 -16.06 11.24
N ASN A 377 24.13 -15.87 12.55
CA ASN A 377 24.73 -14.79 13.34
C ASN A 377 24.18 -13.39 12.97
N ASN A 378 22.85 -13.23 12.97
CA ASN A 378 22.15 -11.96 12.67
C ASN A 378 22.66 -11.29 11.38
N ALA A 379 22.83 -12.11 10.34
CA ALA A 379 23.33 -11.65 9.06
C ALA A 379 22.27 -11.84 7.97
N TYR A 380 22.49 -11.23 6.81
CA TYR A 380 21.57 -11.27 5.68
C TYR A 380 22.33 -11.52 4.38
N GLY A 381 21.70 -12.20 3.42
CA GLY A 381 22.33 -12.43 2.12
C GLY A 381 21.47 -13.20 1.13
N THR A 382 21.94 -13.27 -0.11
CA THR A 382 21.17 -13.85 -1.22
C THR A 382 21.49 -15.32 -1.49
N SER A 383 20.49 -16.16 -1.73
CA SER A 383 20.65 -17.53 -2.24
C SER A 383 19.78 -17.75 -3.49
N SER A 384 20.05 -18.82 -4.24
CA SER A 384 19.23 -19.25 -5.38
C SER A 384 18.98 -20.76 -5.32
N GLY A 385 17.75 -21.17 -5.63
CA GLY A 385 17.35 -22.57 -5.72
C GLY A 385 15.84 -22.72 -5.60
N THR A 386 15.31 -23.89 -5.98
CA THR A 386 13.94 -24.31 -5.66
C THR A 386 13.70 -24.26 -4.15
N SER A 387 14.73 -24.53 -3.35
CA SER A 387 14.74 -24.36 -1.90
C SER A 387 14.37 -22.96 -1.41
N MET A 388 14.63 -21.90 -2.20
CA MET A 388 14.21 -20.53 -1.89
C MET A 388 12.83 -20.20 -2.46
N ALA A 389 12.36 -20.92 -3.48
CA ALA A 389 11.01 -20.77 -4.02
C ALA A 389 9.95 -21.35 -3.07
N THR A 390 10.18 -22.56 -2.56
CA THR A 390 9.31 -23.28 -1.63
C THR A 390 8.84 -22.46 -0.42
N PRO A 391 9.72 -21.75 0.33
CA PRO A 391 9.27 -21.00 1.50
C PRO A 391 8.37 -19.79 1.18
N HIS A 392 8.37 -19.28 -0.06
CA HIS A 392 7.36 -18.28 -0.46
C HIS A 392 5.95 -18.90 -0.46
N VAL A 393 5.83 -20.14 -0.95
CA VAL A 393 4.55 -20.88 -0.95
C VAL A 393 4.16 -21.32 0.46
N THR A 394 5.11 -21.80 1.28
CA THR A 394 4.85 -22.10 2.70
C THR A 394 4.34 -20.87 3.44
N GLY A 395 4.99 -19.71 3.23
CA GLY A 395 4.53 -18.45 3.79
C GLY A 395 3.14 -18.06 3.29
N ALA A 396 2.85 -18.22 2.01
CA ALA A 396 1.54 -17.92 1.44
C ALA A 396 0.42 -18.76 2.06
N VAL A 397 0.63 -20.07 2.24
CA VAL A 397 -0.34 -20.94 2.92
C VAL A 397 -0.63 -20.42 4.33
N ALA A 398 0.40 -20.05 5.10
CA ALA A 398 0.20 -19.49 6.44
C ALA A 398 -0.57 -18.16 6.41
N LEU A 399 -0.31 -17.31 5.43
CA LEU A 399 -1.01 -16.02 5.29
C LEU A 399 -2.48 -16.22 4.93
N LEU A 400 -2.81 -17.24 4.13
CA LEU A 400 -4.20 -17.62 3.83
C LEU A 400 -4.98 -17.97 5.11
N TYR A 401 -4.41 -18.72 6.05
CA TYR A 401 -5.06 -19.01 7.33
C TYR A 401 -5.30 -17.75 8.19
N ALA A 402 -4.45 -16.74 8.06
CA ALA A 402 -4.65 -15.46 8.73
C ALA A 402 -5.74 -14.61 8.05
N ALA A 403 -5.92 -14.77 6.74
CA ALA A 403 -6.93 -14.04 5.98
C ALA A 403 -8.32 -14.71 6.01
N ALA A 404 -8.38 -15.99 6.34
CA ALA A 404 -9.61 -16.77 6.39
C ALA A 404 -10.56 -16.26 7.49
N ASP A 405 -11.84 -16.14 7.16
CA ASP A 405 -12.87 -15.73 8.11
C ASP A 405 -13.18 -16.82 9.16
N SER A 406 -13.90 -16.46 10.22
CA SER A 406 -14.26 -17.40 11.28
C SER A 406 -15.10 -18.59 10.78
N THR A 407 -15.89 -18.43 9.70
CA THR A 407 -16.71 -19.52 9.15
C THR A 407 -15.81 -20.56 8.50
N PHE A 408 -14.87 -20.12 7.66
CA PHE A 408 -13.86 -21.01 7.08
C PHE A 408 -13.08 -21.71 8.20
N MET A 409 -12.62 -20.97 9.21
CA MET A 409 -11.82 -21.56 10.29
C MET A 409 -12.59 -22.57 11.15
N ILE A 410 -13.88 -22.34 11.40
CA ILE A 410 -14.76 -23.31 12.08
C ILE A 410 -14.92 -24.56 11.23
N ASN A 411 -15.16 -24.42 9.92
CA ASN A 411 -15.29 -25.55 9.01
C ASN A 411 -13.98 -26.34 8.90
N TYR A 412 -12.85 -25.64 8.80
CA TYR A 412 -11.53 -26.23 8.82
C TYR A 412 -11.25 -27.01 10.11
N LYS A 413 -11.59 -26.48 11.29
CA LYS A 413 -11.41 -27.23 12.56
C LYS A 413 -12.28 -28.49 12.60
N ASN A 414 -13.46 -28.49 11.97
CA ASN A 414 -14.34 -29.67 11.90
C ASN A 414 -13.88 -30.72 10.87
N ASP A 415 -13.30 -30.28 9.75
CA ASP A 415 -12.75 -31.14 8.70
C ASP A 415 -11.41 -30.57 8.18
N PRO A 416 -10.31 -30.80 8.92
CA PRO A 416 -9.00 -30.23 8.60
C PRO A 416 -8.46 -30.69 7.25
N ALA A 417 -8.76 -31.95 6.88
CA ALA A 417 -8.34 -32.53 5.62
C ALA A 417 -8.92 -31.77 4.43
N THR A 418 -10.25 -31.60 4.39
CA THR A 418 -10.90 -30.84 3.31
C THR A 418 -10.44 -29.39 3.29
N GLY A 419 -10.33 -28.74 4.45
CA GLY A 419 -9.90 -27.34 4.50
C GLY A 419 -8.44 -27.13 4.06
N ALA A 420 -7.54 -28.08 4.33
CA ALA A 420 -6.18 -28.05 3.78
C ALA A 420 -6.20 -28.15 2.24
N ILE A 421 -7.03 -29.02 1.66
CA ILE A 421 -7.21 -29.08 0.21
C ILE A 421 -7.75 -27.77 -0.35
N SER A 422 -8.72 -27.13 0.32
CA SER A 422 -9.22 -25.81 -0.10
C SER A 422 -8.13 -24.74 -0.10
N MET A 423 -7.21 -24.74 0.88
CA MET A 423 -6.06 -23.83 0.88
C MET A 423 -5.09 -24.09 -0.27
N LYS A 424 -4.83 -25.38 -0.59
CA LYS A 424 -4.04 -25.74 -1.77
C LYS A 424 -4.72 -25.24 -3.05
N GLU A 425 -6.01 -25.52 -3.24
CA GLU A 425 -6.76 -25.07 -4.42
C GLU A 425 -6.74 -23.55 -4.56
N ALA A 426 -6.86 -22.81 -3.46
CA ALA A 426 -6.74 -21.36 -3.45
C ALA A 426 -5.39 -20.85 -3.95
N ILE A 427 -4.30 -21.48 -3.51
CA ILE A 427 -2.94 -21.18 -4.01
C ILE A 427 -2.82 -21.48 -5.50
N LEU A 428 -3.29 -22.66 -5.95
CA LEU A 428 -3.15 -23.10 -7.35
C LEU A 428 -4.02 -22.28 -8.31
N ASN A 429 -5.22 -21.90 -7.90
CA ASN A 429 -6.14 -21.07 -8.70
C ASN A 429 -5.76 -19.58 -8.66
N GLY A 430 -5.03 -19.17 -7.62
CA GLY A 430 -4.60 -17.79 -7.42
C GLY A 430 -3.31 -17.41 -8.16
N VAL A 431 -2.71 -18.29 -8.96
CA VAL A 431 -1.44 -17.97 -9.64
C VAL A 431 -1.59 -16.83 -10.65
N ASP A 432 -0.50 -16.09 -10.86
CA ASP A 432 -0.35 -15.30 -12.09
C ASP A 432 0.02 -16.24 -13.22
N HIS A 433 -0.84 -16.30 -14.25
CA HIS A 433 -0.60 -17.13 -15.40
C HIS A 433 0.59 -16.60 -16.22
N LEU A 434 1.58 -17.47 -16.46
CA LEU A 434 2.79 -17.15 -17.22
C LEU A 434 2.89 -18.08 -18.42
N PRO A 435 2.79 -17.60 -19.68
CA PRO A 435 2.93 -18.43 -20.86
C PRO A 435 4.23 -19.26 -20.91
N ALA A 436 5.29 -18.78 -20.24
CA ALA A 436 6.56 -19.50 -20.11
C ALA A 436 6.47 -20.80 -19.27
N LEU A 437 5.41 -20.98 -18.47
CA LEU A 437 5.22 -22.12 -17.57
C LEU A 437 4.13 -23.10 -18.02
N ASP A 438 3.36 -22.78 -19.07
CA ASP A 438 2.23 -23.58 -19.61
C ASP A 438 2.54 -25.06 -19.85
N THR A 439 3.79 -25.34 -20.22
CA THR A 439 4.24 -26.70 -20.54
C THR A 439 5.16 -27.29 -19.48
N LEU A 440 5.43 -26.53 -18.42
CA LEU A 440 6.45 -26.83 -17.42
C LEU A 440 5.86 -27.11 -16.03
N THR A 441 4.60 -26.71 -15.78
CA THR A 441 3.91 -26.87 -14.50
C THR A 441 2.42 -27.15 -14.73
N VAL A 442 1.72 -27.64 -13.72
CA VAL A 442 0.27 -27.95 -13.77
C VAL A 442 -0.55 -26.68 -13.98
N THR A 443 -0.28 -25.64 -13.20
CA THR A 443 -1.03 -24.38 -13.25
C THR A 443 -0.61 -23.47 -14.40
N GLY A 444 0.62 -23.64 -14.92
CA GLY A 444 1.21 -22.71 -15.87
C GLY A 444 1.49 -21.33 -15.27
N GLY A 445 1.56 -21.20 -13.95
CA GLY A 445 1.64 -19.90 -13.29
C GLY A 445 2.67 -19.79 -12.17
N ARG A 446 2.89 -18.52 -11.77
CA ARG A 446 3.73 -18.11 -10.64
C ARG A 446 2.82 -17.82 -9.43
N LEU A 447 3.27 -18.15 -8.23
CA LEU A 447 2.56 -17.83 -6.97
C LEU A 447 2.18 -16.34 -6.88
N ASN A 448 0.89 -16.04 -6.72
CA ASN A 448 0.43 -14.71 -6.35
C ASN A 448 -0.38 -14.80 -5.05
N VAL A 449 0.14 -14.21 -3.97
CA VAL A 449 -0.42 -14.36 -2.62
C VAL A 449 -1.74 -13.61 -2.50
N PHE A 450 -1.82 -12.40 -3.05
CA PHE A 450 -3.05 -11.60 -3.01
C PHE A 450 -4.20 -12.28 -3.76
N ASN A 451 -3.94 -12.79 -4.96
CA ASN A 451 -4.90 -13.55 -5.74
C ASN A 451 -5.32 -14.85 -5.04
N SER A 452 -4.39 -15.51 -4.35
CA SER A 452 -4.68 -16.71 -3.56
C SER A 452 -5.59 -16.42 -2.35
N ILE A 453 -5.33 -15.34 -1.61
CA ILE A 453 -6.22 -14.91 -0.51
C ILE A 453 -7.63 -14.63 -1.05
N LYS A 454 -7.77 -13.96 -2.19
CA LYS A 454 -9.08 -13.70 -2.81
C LYS A 454 -9.88 -14.97 -3.16
N GLN A 455 -9.24 -16.14 -3.28
CA GLN A 455 -9.95 -17.41 -3.52
C GLN A 455 -10.66 -17.93 -2.26
N ILE A 456 -10.12 -17.65 -1.06
CA ILE A 456 -10.70 -18.08 0.22
C ILE A 456 -11.45 -16.97 0.94
N TYR A 457 -11.21 -15.72 0.53
CA TYR A 457 -11.86 -14.56 1.10
C TYR A 457 -13.31 -14.50 0.63
N LEU A 458 -14.19 -15.08 1.45
CA LEU A 458 -15.63 -15.06 1.23
C LEU A 458 -16.30 -13.80 1.82
N GLY A 459 -15.51 -12.87 2.37
CA GLY A 459 -15.99 -11.64 2.99
C GLY A 459 -16.46 -10.58 1.98
N PRO A 460 -17.25 -9.60 2.43
CA PRO A 460 -17.57 -8.43 1.62
C PRO A 460 -16.29 -7.60 1.37
N ILE A 461 -16.17 -6.99 0.20
CA ILE A 461 -15.08 -6.06 -0.15
C ILE A 461 -15.77 -4.75 -0.49
N ILE A 462 -15.49 -3.67 0.26
CA ILE A 462 -16.23 -2.41 0.09
C ILE A 462 -15.39 -1.31 -0.55
N HIS A 463 -16.00 -0.61 -1.49
CA HIS A 463 -15.50 0.63 -2.06
C HIS A 463 -16.47 1.77 -1.77
N LEU A 464 -15.94 2.97 -1.52
CA LEU A 464 -16.74 4.17 -1.23
C LEU A 464 -16.55 5.21 -2.33
N ASP A 465 -17.65 5.74 -2.83
CA ASP A 465 -17.68 6.84 -3.78
C ASP A 465 -18.66 7.94 -3.34
N PRO A 466 -18.17 9.13 -2.94
CA PRO A 466 -16.75 9.49 -2.79
C PRO A 466 -16.15 8.91 -1.50
N CYS A 467 -14.83 8.70 -1.47
CA CYS A 467 -14.11 8.22 -0.27
C CYS A 467 -14.00 9.26 0.86
N ALA A 468 -14.30 10.53 0.57
CA ALA A 468 -14.49 11.60 1.52
C ALA A 468 -15.60 12.53 1.02
N VAL A 469 -16.39 13.10 1.93
CA VAL A 469 -17.54 13.93 1.58
C VAL A 469 -17.21 15.38 1.90
N ALA A 470 -17.20 16.24 0.88
CA ALA A 470 -17.01 17.68 1.07
C ALA A 470 -18.11 18.45 0.34
N ASP A 471 -18.77 19.37 1.03
CA ASP A 471 -19.80 20.20 0.42
C ASP A 471 -19.88 21.62 0.99
N SER A 472 -20.57 22.51 0.27
CA SER A 472 -20.87 23.88 0.67
C SER A 472 -22.37 24.16 0.63
N ILE A 473 -22.83 24.96 1.59
CA ILE A 473 -24.24 25.28 1.77
C ILE A 473 -24.42 26.73 2.28
N GLU A 474 -25.41 27.45 1.74
CA GLU A 474 -25.80 28.75 2.29
C GLU A 474 -26.39 28.60 3.71
N PRO A 475 -26.35 29.64 4.57
CA PRO A 475 -26.99 29.59 5.89
C PRO A 475 -28.49 29.31 5.81
N ASN A 476 -29.02 28.54 6.77
CA ASN A 476 -30.44 28.18 6.88
C ASN A 476 -31.01 27.46 5.66
N LYS A 477 -30.22 26.55 5.06
CA LYS A 477 -30.64 25.67 3.97
C LYS A 477 -30.44 24.21 4.35
N ILE A 478 -31.09 23.36 3.55
CA ILE A 478 -30.91 21.91 3.59
C ILE A 478 -30.39 21.47 2.21
N LYS A 479 -29.38 20.61 2.21
CA LYS A 479 -28.80 20.01 1.00
C LYS A 479 -28.60 18.52 1.22
N THR A 480 -28.74 17.72 0.16
CA THR A 480 -28.49 16.28 0.21
C THR A 480 -27.34 15.89 -0.72
N GLN A 481 -26.60 14.86 -0.33
CA GLN A 481 -25.53 14.25 -1.11
C GLN A 481 -25.56 12.74 -0.92
N ASN A 482 -25.23 12.00 -1.97
CA ASN A 482 -25.13 10.55 -1.89
C ASN A 482 -23.68 10.13 -1.63
N LEU A 483 -23.53 9.16 -0.76
CA LEU A 483 -22.33 8.34 -0.59
C LEU A 483 -22.69 6.92 -1.04
N ILE A 484 -22.00 6.41 -2.04
CA ILE A 484 -22.22 5.07 -2.59
C ILE A 484 -21.22 4.14 -1.93
N LEU A 485 -21.72 3.02 -1.38
CA LEU A 485 -20.90 1.93 -0.89
C LEU A 485 -21.13 0.72 -1.80
N THR A 486 -20.12 0.31 -2.54
CA THR A 486 -20.14 -0.84 -3.44
C THR A 486 -19.51 -2.04 -2.75
N ASN A 487 -20.22 -3.17 -2.67
CA ASN A 487 -19.68 -4.44 -2.20
C ASN A 487 -19.28 -5.31 -3.40
N THR A 488 -17.98 -5.41 -3.67
CA THR A 488 -17.40 -6.28 -4.71
C THR A 488 -17.03 -7.67 -4.18
N GLY A 489 -17.23 -7.92 -2.89
CA GLY A 489 -16.99 -9.22 -2.26
C GLY A 489 -18.10 -10.23 -2.56
N SER A 490 -17.95 -11.43 -2.01
CA SER A 490 -18.78 -12.59 -2.32
C SER A 490 -19.86 -12.90 -1.28
N SER A 491 -19.89 -12.17 -0.16
CA SER A 491 -20.96 -12.24 0.84
C SER A 491 -21.63 -10.90 1.09
N GLU A 492 -22.84 -10.96 1.66
CA GLU A 492 -23.60 -9.80 2.09
C GLU A 492 -22.92 -9.08 3.27
N LEU A 493 -22.90 -7.75 3.22
CA LEU A 493 -22.47 -6.91 4.34
C LEU A 493 -23.67 -6.25 5.00
N ASN A 494 -23.80 -6.47 6.30
CA ASN A 494 -24.61 -5.65 7.18
C ASN A 494 -23.71 -4.65 7.90
N PHE A 495 -24.05 -3.37 7.83
CA PHE A 495 -23.25 -2.31 8.46
C PHE A 495 -24.14 -1.24 9.08
N SER A 496 -23.60 -0.55 10.07
CA SER A 496 -24.22 0.59 10.74
C SER A 496 -23.39 1.85 10.55
N LEU A 497 -24.04 2.99 10.67
CA LEU A 497 -23.42 4.30 10.53
C LEU A 497 -23.45 5.05 11.87
N GLU A 498 -22.32 5.60 12.25
CA GLU A 498 -22.18 6.50 13.39
C GLU A 498 -21.51 7.80 12.94
N ILE A 499 -22.01 8.95 13.38
CA ILE A 499 -21.40 10.26 13.10
C ILE A 499 -20.72 10.73 14.38
N ASP A 500 -19.41 10.97 14.31
CA ASP A 500 -18.64 11.47 15.45
C ASP A 500 -19.22 12.78 15.98
N ASP A 501 -19.29 12.88 17.31
CA ASP A 501 -19.82 14.01 18.07
C ASP A 501 -21.30 14.37 17.79
N GLN A 502 -21.98 13.59 16.93
CA GLN A 502 -23.39 13.73 16.54
C GLN A 502 -23.81 15.20 16.28
N PRO A 503 -23.09 15.94 15.42
CA PRO A 503 -23.39 17.33 15.12
C PRO A 503 -24.78 17.48 14.49
N SER A 504 -25.52 18.49 14.93
CA SER A 504 -26.90 18.75 14.46
C SER A 504 -27.03 19.13 12.98
N TRP A 505 -25.91 19.37 12.29
CA TRP A 505 -25.88 19.86 10.91
C TRP A 505 -25.77 18.76 9.86
N ILE A 506 -25.62 17.50 10.26
CA ILE A 506 -25.59 16.35 9.33
C ILE A 506 -26.41 15.19 9.90
N SER A 507 -27.10 14.48 9.01
CA SER A 507 -27.81 13.23 9.32
C SER A 507 -27.77 12.27 8.13
N THR A 508 -27.93 10.97 8.38
CA THR A 508 -28.05 9.93 7.35
C THR A 508 -29.51 9.50 7.14
N SER A 509 -29.81 8.84 6.01
CA SER A 509 -31.15 8.33 5.72
C SER A 509 -31.59 7.15 6.60
N ALA A 510 -30.65 6.38 7.13
CA ALA A 510 -30.86 5.27 8.04
C ALA A 510 -29.64 5.06 8.94
N SER A 511 -29.81 4.33 10.03
CA SER A 511 -28.73 3.95 10.96
C SER A 511 -28.10 2.59 10.62
N GLY A 512 -28.76 1.78 9.79
CA GLY A 512 -28.30 0.45 9.38
C GLY A 512 -28.63 0.17 7.92
N TYR A 513 -27.72 -0.54 7.25
CA TYR A 513 -27.77 -0.85 5.84
C TYR A 513 -27.36 -2.30 5.59
N GLN A 514 -27.82 -2.83 4.46
CA GLN A 514 -27.49 -4.15 3.96
C GLN A 514 -27.10 -4.00 2.49
N VAL A 515 -25.97 -4.59 2.10
CA VAL A 515 -25.52 -4.61 0.70
C VAL A 515 -25.12 -6.03 0.31
N GLN A 516 -25.79 -6.56 -0.70
CA GLN A 516 -25.50 -7.89 -1.25
C GLN A 516 -24.12 -7.93 -1.91
N ALA A 517 -23.59 -9.13 -2.12
CA ALA A 517 -22.43 -9.34 -2.99
C ALA A 517 -22.66 -8.72 -4.38
N ALA A 518 -21.59 -8.18 -4.98
CA ALA A 518 -21.61 -7.50 -6.29
C ALA A 518 -22.71 -6.44 -6.45
N SER A 519 -23.05 -5.70 -5.39
CA SER A 519 -24.14 -4.72 -5.36
C SER A 519 -23.74 -3.44 -4.63
N GLU A 520 -24.61 -2.42 -4.66
CA GLU A 520 -24.36 -1.10 -4.06
C GLU A 520 -25.44 -0.71 -3.05
N ALA A 521 -25.04 -0.03 -1.99
CA ALA A 521 -25.92 0.70 -1.08
C ALA A 521 -25.73 2.20 -1.24
N VAL A 522 -26.84 2.93 -1.37
CA VAL A 522 -26.83 4.40 -1.46
C VAL A 522 -27.16 4.99 -0.10
N ILE A 523 -26.18 5.64 0.52
CA ILE A 523 -26.31 6.37 1.78
C ILE A 523 -26.60 7.83 1.43
N GLN A 524 -27.78 8.33 1.79
CA GLN A 524 -28.09 9.74 1.59
C GLN A 524 -27.72 10.53 2.84
N LEU A 525 -26.78 11.47 2.68
CA LEU A 525 -26.38 12.44 3.69
C LEU A 525 -27.23 13.70 3.51
N THR A 526 -27.75 14.22 4.62
CA THR A 526 -28.50 15.48 4.65
C THR A 526 -27.73 16.49 5.49
N PHE A 527 -27.34 17.60 4.87
CA PHE A 527 -26.71 18.75 5.52
C PHE A 527 -27.76 19.81 5.84
N ASN A 528 -27.76 20.33 7.07
CA ASN A 528 -28.67 21.38 7.53
C ASN A 528 -27.87 22.50 8.19
N SER A 529 -27.79 23.66 7.53
CA SER A 529 -27.06 24.83 8.02
C SER A 529 -27.91 25.76 8.90
N SER A 530 -29.10 25.34 9.31
CA SER A 530 -29.98 26.16 10.15
C SER A 530 -29.35 26.44 11.51
N GLY A 531 -29.17 27.73 11.83
CA GLY A 531 -28.56 28.16 13.09
C GLY A 531 -27.03 28.01 13.16
N LEU A 532 -26.37 27.58 12.08
CA LEU A 532 -24.91 27.58 11.99
C LEU A 532 -24.38 28.97 11.61
N ASN A 533 -23.26 29.36 12.21
CA ASN A 533 -22.49 30.53 11.79
C ASN A 533 -21.72 30.24 10.49
N LEU A 534 -21.26 31.28 9.80
CA LEU A 534 -20.34 31.10 8.67
C LEU A 534 -19.04 30.42 9.16
N GLY A 535 -18.55 29.45 8.41
CA GLY A 535 -17.35 28.71 8.75
C GLY A 535 -17.31 27.29 8.19
N THR A 536 -16.21 26.60 8.47
CA THR A 536 -16.02 25.18 8.12
C THR A 536 -16.35 24.31 9.31
N TYR A 537 -17.15 23.29 9.07
CA TYR A 537 -17.56 22.27 10.02
C TYR A 537 -17.06 20.93 9.51
N SER A 538 -16.60 20.08 10.42
CA SER A 538 -16.03 18.78 10.08
C SER A 538 -16.48 17.74 11.08
N CYS A 539 -16.70 16.52 10.61
CA CYS A 539 -16.89 15.34 11.43
C CYS A 539 -16.39 14.11 10.67
N VAL A 540 -16.45 12.95 11.33
CA VAL A 540 -16.16 11.66 10.69
C VAL A 540 -17.42 10.81 10.72
N LEU A 541 -17.77 10.24 9.58
CA LEU A 541 -18.78 9.19 9.49
C LEU A 541 -18.08 7.84 9.60
N ARG A 542 -18.39 7.07 10.63
CA ARG A 542 -17.89 5.72 10.90
C ARG A 542 -18.84 4.70 10.30
N ILE A 543 -18.29 3.82 9.47
CA ILE A 543 -18.98 2.65 8.95
C ILE A 543 -18.50 1.45 9.75
N GLN A 544 -19.39 0.86 10.53
CA GLN A 544 -19.09 -0.24 11.44
C GLN A 544 -19.79 -1.52 10.97
N SER A 545 -19.07 -2.63 10.97
CA SER A 545 -19.61 -3.96 10.70
C SER A 545 -18.95 -4.99 11.59
N ASN A 546 -19.58 -6.15 11.71
CA ASN A 546 -18.99 -7.33 12.35
C ASN A 546 -18.04 -8.09 11.41
N LEU A 547 -18.03 -7.78 10.11
CA LEU A 547 -17.27 -8.53 9.09
C LEU A 547 -16.10 -7.75 8.50
N LEU A 548 -16.00 -6.44 8.75
CA LEU A 548 -14.94 -5.58 8.21
C LEU A 548 -14.41 -4.64 9.30
N PRO A 549 -13.12 -4.27 9.24
CA PRO A 549 -12.59 -3.18 10.04
C PRO A 549 -13.41 -1.90 9.85
N GLU A 550 -13.42 -1.06 10.88
CA GLU A 550 -14.09 0.24 10.82
C GLU A 550 -13.56 1.06 9.64
N LYS A 551 -14.47 1.62 8.83
CA LYS A 551 -14.11 2.56 7.76
C LYS A 551 -14.50 3.96 8.15
N LEU A 552 -13.55 4.89 8.04
CA LEU A 552 -13.73 6.30 8.36
C LEU A 552 -13.94 7.10 7.07
N VAL A 553 -15.02 7.88 7.02
CA VAL A 553 -15.31 8.80 5.93
C VAL A 553 -15.25 10.22 6.47
N PRO A 554 -14.19 10.99 6.15
CA PRO A 554 -14.13 12.40 6.52
C PRO A 554 -15.27 13.16 5.87
N VAL A 555 -15.97 13.98 6.66
CA VAL A 555 -17.04 14.86 6.16
C VAL A 555 -16.71 16.31 6.49
N THR A 556 -16.73 17.17 5.48
CA THR A 556 -16.53 18.62 5.63
C THR A 556 -17.70 19.38 5.02
N LEU A 557 -18.31 20.25 5.82
CA LEU A 557 -19.35 21.18 5.40
C LEU A 557 -18.84 22.62 5.54
N ILE A 558 -18.89 23.39 4.46
CA ILE A 558 -18.62 24.83 4.49
C ILE A 558 -19.96 25.56 4.49
N VAL A 559 -20.29 26.20 5.62
CA VAL A 559 -21.42 27.13 5.69
C VAL A 559 -20.89 28.51 5.35
N ASP A 560 -21.23 28.99 4.16
CA ASP A 560 -20.79 30.31 3.72
C ASP A 560 -21.90 30.96 2.89
N THR A 561 -21.99 32.28 2.94
CA THR A 561 -22.76 33.08 1.99
C THR A 561 -21.98 33.34 0.69
N HIS A 562 -20.73 32.86 0.57
CA HIS A 562 -19.73 33.29 -0.43
C HIS A 562 -18.89 32.17 -1.08
N VAL A 563 -19.47 31.35 -1.97
CA VAL A 563 -18.62 30.51 -2.84
C VAL A 563 -17.75 31.40 -3.75
N GLY A 564 -16.45 31.50 -3.42
CA GLY A 564 -15.38 32.12 -4.24
C GLY A 564 -14.94 33.52 -3.78
N TYR A 565 -14.06 33.59 -2.77
CA TYR A 565 -13.52 34.86 -2.25
C TYR A 565 -12.03 35.08 -2.62
N ALA A 566 -11.68 36.34 -2.90
CA ALA A 566 -10.33 36.88 -2.74
C ALA A 566 -10.45 38.28 -2.10
N GLU A 567 -9.72 38.55 -1.01
CA GLU A 567 -9.62 39.90 -0.43
C GLU A 567 -8.78 40.82 -1.34
N THR A 568 -9.29 42.01 -1.63
CA THR A 568 -8.59 43.00 -2.46
C THR A 568 -7.72 43.92 -1.59
N ARG A 569 -6.58 44.37 -2.14
CA ARG A 569 -5.58 45.17 -1.41
C ARG A 569 -5.95 46.66 -1.20
N PHE A 570 -7.16 47.11 -1.58
CA PHE A 570 -7.49 48.55 -1.68
C PHE A 570 -8.81 48.99 -1.01
N GLY A 571 -9.42 48.18 -0.13
CA GLY A 571 -10.60 48.59 0.64
C GLY A 571 -11.92 48.64 -0.17
N ALA A 572 -11.92 48.03 -1.36
CA ALA A 572 -13.13 47.69 -2.11
C ALA A 572 -13.37 46.17 -2.01
N LEU A 573 -14.61 45.77 -1.82
CA LEU A 573 -15.05 44.38 -1.78
C LEU A 573 -15.86 44.12 -3.04
N ILE A 574 -15.52 43.07 -3.78
CA ILE A 574 -16.30 42.57 -4.91
C ILE A 574 -16.65 41.10 -4.67
N GLN A 575 -17.93 40.78 -4.81
CA GLN A 575 -18.44 39.43 -4.63
C GLN A 575 -19.20 38.99 -5.87
N PHE A 576 -18.90 37.79 -6.36
CA PHE A 576 -19.60 37.23 -7.52
C PHE A 576 -20.52 36.08 -7.11
N TYR A 577 -21.78 36.10 -7.52
CA TYR A 577 -22.74 35.02 -7.24
C TYR A 577 -23.83 34.84 -8.31
N PRO A 578 -24.21 33.59 -8.65
CA PRO A 578 -23.55 32.35 -8.23
C PRO A 578 -22.17 32.19 -8.89
N ASN A 579 -21.24 31.49 -8.25
CA ASN A 579 -19.95 31.12 -8.84
C ASN A 579 -19.60 29.71 -8.37
N PRO A 580 -19.71 28.65 -9.20
CA PRO A 580 -19.92 28.71 -10.64
C PRO A 580 -21.31 29.21 -11.09
N PHE A 581 -21.41 29.77 -12.30
CA PHE A 581 -22.65 30.27 -12.90
C PHE A 581 -22.98 29.58 -14.23
N THR A 582 -24.26 29.46 -14.58
CA THR A 582 -24.69 28.81 -15.84
C THR A 582 -24.97 29.81 -16.96
N ASN A 583 -25.64 30.93 -16.66
CA ASN A 583 -26.08 31.89 -17.69
C ASN A 583 -25.92 33.35 -17.30
N SER A 584 -25.94 33.66 -16.00
CA SER A 584 -25.60 34.99 -15.50
C SER A 584 -24.92 34.89 -14.14
N ILE A 585 -24.10 35.90 -13.87
CA ILE A 585 -23.43 36.10 -12.58
C ILE A 585 -23.73 37.53 -12.12
N LYS A 586 -23.91 37.70 -10.82
CA LYS A 586 -24.04 39.01 -10.19
C LYS A 586 -22.73 39.38 -9.53
N ALA A 587 -22.28 40.61 -9.68
CA ALA A 587 -21.17 41.18 -8.96
C ALA A 587 -21.70 42.23 -7.99
N GLU A 588 -21.60 41.98 -6.69
CA GLU A 588 -21.88 42.95 -5.64
C GLU A 588 -20.60 43.65 -5.25
N LEU A 589 -20.54 44.97 -5.44
CA LEU A 589 -19.39 45.77 -5.07
C LEU A 589 -19.73 46.74 -3.96
N SER A 590 -18.91 46.74 -2.91
CA SER A 590 -18.92 47.80 -1.89
C SER A 590 -17.53 48.44 -1.81
N GLN A 591 -17.47 49.76 -1.62
CA GLN A 591 -16.21 50.48 -1.50
C GLN A 591 -16.32 51.54 -0.40
N GLN A 592 -15.23 51.73 0.34
CA GLN A 592 -15.19 52.71 1.43
C GLN A 592 -14.82 54.13 0.98
N ASN A 593 -14.33 54.31 -0.25
CA ASN A 593 -13.78 55.57 -0.75
C ASN A 593 -14.50 56.06 -2.02
N ASP A 594 -14.49 57.37 -2.27
CA ASP A 594 -15.16 58.05 -3.39
C ASP A 594 -14.50 57.81 -4.78
N THR A 595 -13.80 56.69 -4.95
CA THR A 595 -13.01 56.41 -6.16
C THR A 595 -13.90 55.84 -7.26
N ARG A 596 -13.79 56.36 -8.49
CA ARG A 596 -14.45 55.74 -9.64
C ARG A 596 -13.72 54.46 -10.02
N LEU A 597 -14.45 53.36 -10.05
CA LEU A 597 -13.95 52.04 -10.44
C LEU A 597 -14.61 51.61 -11.74
N ARG A 598 -13.93 50.75 -12.50
CA ARG A 598 -14.52 50.02 -13.61
C ARG A 598 -14.34 48.54 -13.36
N LEU A 599 -15.43 47.79 -13.39
CA LEU A 599 -15.40 46.33 -13.47
C LEU A 599 -15.35 45.92 -14.94
N GLU A 600 -14.39 45.09 -15.30
CA GLU A 600 -14.36 44.39 -16.56
C GLU A 600 -14.36 42.88 -16.31
N ILE A 601 -15.18 42.13 -17.04
CA ILE A 601 -15.11 40.68 -17.10
C ILE A 601 -14.63 40.28 -18.48
N PHE A 602 -13.64 39.41 -18.52
CA PHE A 602 -13.00 38.95 -19.74
C PHE A 602 -12.84 37.43 -19.72
N ASN A 603 -12.82 36.82 -20.90
CA ASN A 603 -12.54 35.39 -21.02
C ASN A 603 -11.04 35.08 -20.85
N GLN A 604 -10.70 33.79 -20.90
CA GLN A 604 -9.30 33.29 -20.88
C GLN A 604 -8.41 33.88 -21.98
N LEU A 605 -9.00 34.56 -22.95
CA LEU A 605 -8.36 35.15 -24.10
C LEU A 605 -8.17 36.68 -23.94
N GLY A 606 -8.42 37.24 -22.75
CA GLY A 606 -8.31 38.68 -22.49
C GLY A 606 -9.37 39.53 -23.19
N THR A 607 -10.33 38.93 -23.88
CA THR A 607 -11.40 39.67 -24.55
C THR A 607 -12.41 40.12 -23.50
N VAL A 608 -12.60 41.43 -23.39
CA VAL A 608 -13.60 42.02 -22.48
C VAL A 608 -15.00 41.67 -22.99
N LEU A 609 -15.74 40.91 -22.18
CA LEU A 609 -17.10 40.46 -22.45
C LEU A 609 -18.15 41.30 -21.72
N PHE A 610 -17.74 41.97 -20.66
CA PHE A 610 -18.58 42.87 -19.88
C PHE A 610 -17.72 43.99 -19.31
N GLN A 611 -18.24 45.21 -19.32
CA GLN A 611 -17.61 46.36 -18.68
C GLN A 611 -18.66 47.27 -18.06
N LYS A 612 -18.37 47.78 -16.87
CA LYS A 612 -19.25 48.72 -16.18
C LYS A 612 -18.47 49.67 -15.28
N ASP A 613 -18.65 50.97 -15.48
CA ASP A 613 -18.19 51.99 -14.55
C ASP A 613 -19.09 52.02 -13.30
N ILE A 614 -18.46 52.14 -12.14
CA ILE A 614 -19.05 51.98 -10.81
C ILE A 614 -18.97 53.32 -10.09
N ASN A 615 -20.11 53.75 -9.55
CA ASN A 615 -20.25 55.04 -8.89
C ASN A 615 -19.97 54.89 -7.38
N PRO A 616 -19.36 55.87 -6.71
CA PRO A 616 -18.77 55.65 -5.39
C PRO A 616 -19.71 55.52 -4.19
N GLN A 617 -21.02 55.75 -4.39
CA GLN A 617 -21.89 56.17 -3.29
C GLN A 617 -22.79 55.08 -2.70
N ASN A 618 -22.73 53.81 -3.11
CA ASN A 618 -23.48 52.70 -2.48
C ASN A 618 -22.98 51.33 -2.98
N PRO A 619 -23.28 50.22 -2.26
CA PRO A 619 -23.15 48.88 -2.78
C PRO A 619 -23.88 48.76 -4.12
N GLN A 620 -23.18 48.31 -5.17
CA GLN A 620 -23.77 48.12 -6.49
C GLN A 620 -23.86 46.65 -6.83
N LEU A 621 -25.07 46.21 -7.18
CA LEU A 621 -25.31 44.91 -7.76
C LEU A 621 -25.30 45.01 -9.29
N LEU A 622 -24.31 44.42 -9.93
CA LEU A 622 -24.14 44.36 -11.37
C LEU A 622 -24.48 42.96 -11.87
N GLU A 623 -25.24 42.83 -12.94
CA GLU A 623 -25.48 41.52 -13.57
C GLU A 623 -24.75 41.44 -14.90
N TRP A 624 -23.95 40.38 -15.08
CA TRP A 624 -23.45 39.98 -16.38
C TRP A 624 -24.20 38.75 -16.88
N LYS A 625 -24.87 38.90 -18.03
CA LYS A 625 -25.51 37.79 -18.75
C LYS A 625 -24.51 37.18 -19.73
N ALA A 626 -23.98 36.01 -19.40
CA ALA A 626 -23.01 35.25 -20.20
C ALA A 626 -23.69 34.24 -21.15
N THR A 627 -24.92 34.51 -21.57
CA THR A 627 -25.66 33.70 -22.53
C THR A 627 -24.87 33.60 -23.84
N GLY A 628 -24.64 32.38 -24.33
CA GLY A 628 -23.85 32.12 -25.53
C GLY A 628 -22.33 32.07 -25.35
N GLN A 629 -21.81 32.33 -24.15
CA GLN A 629 -20.39 32.12 -23.82
C GLN A 629 -20.13 30.64 -23.48
N PRO A 630 -18.98 30.03 -23.81
CA PRO A 630 -18.70 28.63 -23.50
C PRO A 630 -18.51 28.40 -21.99
N SER A 631 -18.77 27.18 -21.51
CA SER A 631 -18.35 26.76 -20.17
C SER A 631 -16.83 26.90 -20.02
N GLY A 632 -16.36 27.29 -18.84
CA GLY A 632 -14.94 27.50 -18.58
C GLY A 632 -14.64 28.65 -17.63
N MET A 633 -13.36 28.96 -17.46
CA MET A 633 -12.93 30.04 -16.57
C MET A 633 -13.02 31.41 -17.26
N TYR A 634 -13.46 32.39 -16.49
CA TYR A 634 -13.47 33.80 -16.84
C TYR A 634 -12.75 34.56 -15.74
N TYR A 635 -12.39 35.79 -16.04
CA TYR A 635 -11.64 36.64 -15.16
C TYR A 635 -12.34 37.98 -15.04
N TYR A 636 -12.18 38.60 -13.88
CA TYR A 636 -12.58 39.98 -13.70
C TYR A 636 -11.37 40.83 -13.34
N ARG A 637 -11.45 42.12 -13.62
CA ARG A 637 -10.55 43.13 -13.07
C ARG A 637 -11.31 44.38 -12.68
N LEU A 638 -10.80 45.04 -11.65
CA LEU A 638 -11.23 46.34 -11.18
C LEU A 638 -10.16 47.36 -11.51
N ILE A 639 -10.55 48.43 -12.18
CA ILE A 639 -9.65 49.48 -12.65
C ILE A 639 -10.01 50.79 -11.96
N SER A 640 -9.01 51.49 -11.43
CA SER A 640 -9.12 52.87 -10.98
C SER A 640 -8.25 53.76 -11.87
N GLY A 641 -8.86 54.68 -12.61
CA GLY A 641 -8.16 55.49 -13.61
C GLY A 641 -7.57 54.61 -14.72
N THR A 642 -6.24 54.50 -14.78
CA THR A 642 -5.51 53.62 -15.71
C THR A 642 -4.90 52.39 -15.04
N LYS A 643 -5.06 52.24 -13.73
CA LYS A 643 -4.40 51.20 -12.94
C LYS A 643 -5.38 50.10 -12.55
N GLU A 644 -5.01 48.86 -12.81
CA GLU A 644 -5.69 47.70 -12.24
C GLU A 644 -5.42 47.65 -10.74
N ILE A 645 -6.49 47.62 -9.93
CA ILE A 645 -6.41 47.61 -8.48
C ILE A 645 -6.79 46.25 -7.88
N ASP A 646 -7.50 45.42 -8.63
CA ASP A 646 -7.90 44.07 -8.22
C ASP A 646 -8.26 43.21 -9.42
N HIS A 647 -8.15 41.89 -9.28
CA HIS A 647 -8.56 40.91 -10.28
C HIS A 647 -8.89 39.56 -9.64
N GLY A 648 -9.66 38.74 -10.35
CA GLY A 648 -9.93 37.38 -9.89
C GLY A 648 -10.60 36.51 -10.94
N LYS A 649 -11.08 35.34 -10.50
CA LYS A 649 -11.60 34.28 -11.37
C LYS A 649 -13.06 33.99 -11.06
N ILE A 650 -13.84 33.75 -12.12
CA ILE A 650 -15.22 33.26 -12.03
C ILE A 650 -15.40 32.10 -13.01
N ILE A 651 -16.19 31.10 -12.64
CA ILE A 651 -16.30 29.83 -13.39
C ILE A 651 -17.70 29.72 -13.98
N LYS A 652 -17.77 29.52 -15.29
CA LYS A 652 -19.02 29.17 -15.96
C LYS A 652 -19.15 27.65 -16.08
N GLN A 653 -20.22 27.08 -15.55
CA GLN A 653 -20.60 25.67 -15.74
C GLN A 653 -21.20 25.45 -17.13
#